data_AF-A0A080WLB8-F1
#
_entry.id   AF-A0A080WLB8-F1
#
_cell.length_a   1.000
_cell.length_b   1.000
_cell.length_c   1.000
_cell.angle_alpha   90.00
_cell.angle_beta   90.00
_cell.angle_gamma   90.00
#
_symmetry.space_group_name_H-M   'P 1'
#
loop_
_entity.id
_entity.type
_entity.pdbx_description
1 polymer ?
#
loop_
_entity_poly.entity_id
_entity_poly.type
_entity_poly.pdbx_seq_one_letter_code
_entity_poly.pdbx_strand_id
1 'polypeptide(L)'
;MVMVVALALRCGGRAGRSVAAAKHGVRRHAARPASYFSSAALPLASASSLSPRPLLTSSPSSSSSSFSSSFSTSSPSSPARSLASISTVRPAAARKSAGLAIPLQKRFCSAEFRTMNPSDRETLPDVAKPSHYHVSLYDLTIGGNWGYKGTVKIDTTITRPTKEIVVNVKAIDVQLAEISAKDGSAASKAIEISYDRKSERAIFKFDSELQPADMLLTISFTGTINNYMAGFCRAGYQSAATPGPATPKVGEQHYMLSTQFESCDARQAFPCFDEPNLKATFDFEIEISKGLTALSNMPVKSKREGSKPDLEFVSFERTPIMSTYLLAWAVGDFEYVETMTKRKYNGISIPVRVYTTRGLKEQAQFALECASQTLDYFSDVFEIDYPLPKSDLLAVHEFAMGAMENWGLVTYRTTAVLFEEGKSDEKYRNRVAYVVAHELAHQWFGNLVTMDWWNELWLNEGFATWVGWLAVDHFHPEWNVWSQFVTESVQQAMKLDSLRASHAIEVPVRNALEVDQIFDHISYLKGSSVIRMLSSHLGQEVFLKGVAKYLKAHKYGNATTNDLWSALSEVSGKDVTSFMDPWIRKIGFPVVNVTEQTNHINVDQRRFLASGDVKPEEDETMWWIPLGIKSGPKAENANVRNLTKKSDSVADINCSEFYKVNKDQCGFYHTNYPQDRLVKFGDSRNLLSSEDRIGLIGDAASLAVSGEGSTVSLLALVEKFQDEADCLVWAQIMTSLGNLRSIFGTHEAISKGLKAYTCKLVTPAAEKIGWEFKDCDDFLTKQLRQILITAAGRSGHEGTVAEAKRRFKAWADGDKSAIHTNLRSAVFSINMGEGGRPEYDLLVKEYETNTTIDGKEICLGALSRATDPELIKEFLEFLFSPKVSGQDVHTGGSGLAANPKGRYLMWDFIKANWNRIEEKLGANKVLLQRFLRLSLIKYADKEVEKDITKFFSDKDQEGYDRALVIAADTIKSNASYREREEKAILEWLIQRGYPDTAPVSTSTRSRRPTASYLTYDYLFKLLLIGDSGVGKSCLLLRFADDTYTESYISTIGVDFKIRTIELDGKTVKLQIWDTAGQERFRTITSSYYRGAHGICVVYDVTDMDSFNNVKQWLQEIDRYATQGVNKLLVGNKSDMEDKKVVEYTVAKEFADSLGIPFLETSAKNASNVEQAFLTMARQIKERMGTATVNNKPTVQVGQGQGVQSNSGSSCC
;
A
#
# COMPACT_ATOMS: atom_id res chain seq x y z
N MET A 1 11.26 29.23 27.29
CA MET A 1 11.34 29.70 28.69
C MET A 1 9.93 29.97 29.19
N VAL A 2 9.40 29.10 30.08
CA VAL A 2 8.29 29.30 31.03
C VAL A 2 6.97 29.98 30.56
N MET A 3 6.06 29.17 29.97
CA MET A 3 4.78 28.67 30.54
C MET A 3 3.97 29.52 31.58
N VAL A 4 2.60 29.45 31.54
CA VAL A 4 1.62 29.25 32.67
C VAL A 4 0.28 30.05 32.61
N VAL A 5 -0.83 29.31 32.34
CA VAL A 5 -2.19 29.29 32.98
C VAL A 5 -3.15 30.52 33.03
N ALA A 6 -4.42 30.28 32.62
CA ALA A 6 -5.63 30.62 33.39
C ALA A 6 -6.83 29.71 32.98
N LEU A 7 -7.70 29.34 33.93
CA LEU A 7 -8.86 28.44 33.75
C LEU A 7 -10.01 28.84 34.70
N ALA A 8 -11.25 28.49 34.33
CA ALA A 8 -12.44 28.27 35.21
C ALA A 8 -13.60 29.31 35.27
N LEU A 9 -14.80 28.76 34.99
CA LEU A 9 -16.10 28.94 35.66
C LEU A 9 -16.90 30.26 35.57
N ARG A 10 -18.15 30.13 35.07
CA ARG A 10 -19.37 30.56 35.79
C ARG A 10 -20.64 29.83 35.32
N CYS A 11 -21.35 29.20 36.26
CA CYS A 11 -22.75 28.79 36.10
C CYS A 11 -23.70 29.89 36.61
N GLY A 12 -24.93 29.97 36.09
CA GLY A 12 -26.03 30.64 36.80
C GLY A 12 -27.22 31.08 35.94
N GLY A 13 -28.44 30.72 36.38
CA GLY A 13 -29.68 31.46 36.05
C GLY A 13 -30.80 30.68 35.34
N ARG A 14 -31.90 30.39 36.04
CA ARG A 14 -33.16 29.84 35.50
C ARG A 14 -34.17 30.95 35.18
N ALA A 15 -34.97 30.79 34.12
CA ALA A 15 -36.43 31.06 33.98
C ALA A 15 -36.77 31.29 32.48
N GLY A 16 -37.93 30.92 31.92
CA GLY A 16 -39.05 30.09 32.38
C GLY A 16 -40.31 30.30 31.50
N ARG A 17 -41.07 29.22 31.18
CA ARG A 17 -42.45 29.15 30.60
C ARG A 17 -42.75 29.99 29.32
N SER A 18 -43.07 29.42 28.15
CA SER A 18 -44.25 28.60 27.74
C SER A 18 -45.40 29.41 27.08
N VAL A 19 -46.07 28.76 26.09
CA VAL A 19 -47.42 29.03 25.50
C VAL A 19 -47.53 29.76 24.14
N ALA A 20 -48.20 29.07 23.20
CA ALA A 20 -48.91 29.48 21.95
C ALA A 20 -48.16 30.25 20.83
N ALA A 21 -48.21 29.93 19.52
CA ALA A 21 -49.17 29.27 18.61
C ALA A 21 -50.14 30.20 17.82
N ALA A 22 -50.38 29.84 16.55
CA ALA A 22 -51.25 30.49 15.53
C ALA A 22 -50.73 31.82 14.91
N LYS A 23 -50.98 32.18 13.64
CA LYS A 23 -51.60 31.49 12.48
C LYS A 23 -51.22 32.23 11.16
N HIS A 24 -51.50 31.60 10.01
CA HIS A 24 -51.62 32.06 8.59
C HIS A 24 -51.37 33.54 8.21
N GLY A 25 -50.87 33.89 7.01
CA GLY A 25 -50.42 33.05 5.87
C GLY A 25 -50.36 33.79 4.51
N VAL A 26 -50.25 33.01 3.42
CA VAL A 26 -50.84 33.25 2.08
C VAL A 26 -50.13 34.17 1.04
N ARG A 27 -49.51 33.48 0.05
CA ARG A 27 -49.45 33.75 -1.42
C ARG A 27 -48.55 34.85 -2.05
N ARG A 28 -47.61 34.33 -2.85
CA ARG A 28 -47.38 34.52 -4.31
C ARG A 28 -46.62 35.75 -4.87
N HIS A 29 -45.45 35.38 -5.42
CA HIS A 29 -44.90 35.71 -6.75
C HIS A 29 -44.27 37.08 -7.07
N ALA A 30 -42.99 36.95 -7.43
CA ALA A 30 -42.32 37.51 -8.62
C ALA A 30 -41.92 39.00 -8.66
N ALA A 31 -40.60 39.22 -8.73
CA ALA A 31 -39.98 40.06 -9.77
C ALA A 31 -38.48 39.71 -9.93
N ARG A 32 -37.95 39.89 -11.15
CA ARG A 32 -36.51 39.85 -11.48
C ARG A 32 -35.84 41.22 -11.20
N PRO A 33 -34.50 41.29 -11.10
CA PRO A 33 -33.78 42.54 -10.88
C PRO A 33 -33.46 43.32 -12.17
N ALA A 34 -33.29 44.63 -12.01
CA ALA A 34 -32.72 45.63 -12.91
C ALA A 34 -32.32 46.83 -12.01
N SER A 35 -31.34 47.71 -12.26
CA SER A 35 -30.26 47.79 -13.28
C SER A 35 -29.47 49.12 -13.09
N TYR A 36 -28.27 49.23 -13.69
CA TYR A 36 -27.64 50.43 -14.33
C TYR A 36 -26.56 51.32 -13.67
N PHE A 37 -25.48 51.54 -14.48
CA PHE A 37 -24.66 52.76 -14.75
C PHE A 37 -23.84 53.41 -13.60
N SER A 38 -22.74 54.20 -13.75
CA SER A 38 -21.73 54.54 -14.81
C SER A 38 -20.61 55.44 -14.16
N SER A 39 -19.47 55.88 -14.73
CA SER A 39 -18.69 55.62 -15.97
C SER A 39 -17.31 56.34 -15.96
N ALA A 40 -16.29 55.75 -16.60
CA ALA A 40 -15.17 56.35 -17.39
C ALA A 40 -14.36 57.61 -16.96
N ALA A 41 -13.00 57.55 -17.11
CA ALA A 41 -12.16 58.54 -17.84
C ALA A 41 -10.65 58.14 -17.89
N LEU A 42 -9.92 58.59 -18.93
CA LEU A 42 -8.46 58.49 -19.17
C LEU A 42 -7.86 59.93 -19.35
N PRO A 43 -6.66 60.17 -19.93
CA PRO A 43 -5.32 60.09 -19.31
C PRO A 43 -4.50 61.40 -19.47
N LEU A 44 -3.22 61.46 -19.04
CA LEU A 44 -2.24 62.45 -19.50
C LEU A 44 -0.78 61.97 -19.29
N ALA A 45 0.18 62.50 -20.07
CA ALA A 45 1.57 62.03 -20.15
C ALA A 45 2.56 63.18 -20.42
N SER A 46 3.86 63.00 -20.06
CA SER A 46 5.06 63.28 -20.91
C SER A 46 6.37 63.54 -20.12
N ALA A 47 7.49 62.95 -20.57
CA ALA A 47 8.88 63.52 -20.68
C ALA A 47 9.62 64.10 -19.43
N SER A 48 10.96 64.09 -19.30
CA SER A 48 12.07 63.48 -20.06
C SER A 48 13.45 63.60 -19.33
N SER A 49 14.35 62.64 -19.56
CA SER A 49 15.84 62.76 -19.69
C SER A 49 16.72 63.49 -18.64
N LEU A 50 17.73 62.79 -18.09
CA LEU A 50 19.17 62.95 -18.47
C LEU A 50 20.13 62.18 -17.53
N SER A 51 21.15 61.54 -18.12
CA SER A 51 22.35 61.02 -17.44
C SER A 51 23.48 62.07 -17.43
N PRO A 52 24.53 61.95 -16.59
CA PRO A 52 25.78 61.36 -17.12
C PRO A 52 26.69 60.58 -16.11
N ARG A 53 27.54 59.71 -16.65
CA ARG A 53 28.83 59.21 -16.08
C ARG A 53 29.97 60.25 -16.39
N PRO A 54 31.28 60.13 -16.01
CA PRO A 54 32.04 58.91 -15.63
C PRO A 54 33.28 59.04 -14.66
N LEU A 55 34.02 57.92 -14.52
CA LEU A 55 35.50 57.75 -14.31
C LEU A 55 36.15 57.64 -12.89
N LEU A 56 36.88 56.51 -12.75
CA LEU A 56 38.26 56.28 -12.25
C LEU A 56 38.62 56.08 -10.75
N THR A 57 39.08 54.84 -10.49
CA THR A 57 40.32 54.41 -9.80
C THR A 57 40.51 54.34 -8.27
N SER A 58 41.25 53.28 -7.91
CA SER A 58 42.23 53.10 -6.83
C SER A 58 41.77 52.56 -5.46
N SER A 59 42.26 51.36 -5.16
CA SER A 59 42.64 50.89 -3.81
C SER A 59 43.83 51.73 -3.30
N PRO A 60 44.09 51.82 -1.98
CA PRO A 60 44.79 50.70 -1.32
C PRO A 60 44.46 50.42 0.17
N SER A 61 44.95 49.25 0.57
CA SER A 61 45.15 48.60 1.89
C SER A 61 45.30 49.38 3.21
N SER A 62 45.12 48.59 4.29
CA SER A 62 45.86 48.61 5.59
C SER A 62 45.34 49.55 6.70
N SER A 63 45.39 49.21 8.00
CA SER A 63 45.79 47.96 8.69
C SER A 63 45.45 47.96 10.19
N SER A 64 45.44 46.75 10.79
CA SER A 64 45.81 46.45 12.19
C SER A 64 44.87 46.96 13.31
N SER A 65 44.87 46.39 14.53
CA SER A 65 45.83 45.48 15.17
C SER A 65 45.08 44.48 16.12
N SER A 66 45.43 43.19 16.18
CA SER A 66 46.34 42.53 17.17
C SER A 66 45.70 42.26 18.56
N PHE A 67 46.05 41.23 19.36
CA PHE A 67 47.31 40.48 19.47
C PHE A 67 47.11 38.97 19.82
N SER A 68 48.23 38.23 19.85
CA SER A 68 48.36 36.77 19.89
C SER A 68 49.16 36.21 21.11
N SER A 69 49.04 34.91 21.39
CA SER A 69 50.13 34.01 21.89
C SER A 69 49.65 32.53 21.79
N SER A 70 50.28 31.56 21.10
CA SER A 70 51.67 30.99 21.07
C SER A 70 51.92 29.98 22.22
N PHE A 71 52.52 28.77 22.07
CA PHE A 71 53.70 28.35 21.27
C PHE A 71 53.80 26.80 21.06
N SER A 72 54.46 26.33 19.98
CA SER A 72 55.40 25.16 19.78
C SER A 72 55.38 23.85 20.65
N THR A 73 55.91 22.66 20.27
CA THR A 73 56.84 22.21 19.18
C THR A 73 56.93 20.66 19.07
N SER A 74 57.58 20.18 18.00
CA SER A 74 58.45 18.98 17.88
C SER A 74 57.86 17.61 17.44
N SER A 75 58.44 17.09 16.35
CA SER A 75 58.53 15.66 15.97
C SER A 75 59.84 15.06 16.51
N PRO A 76 60.09 13.74 16.37
CA PRO A 76 61.06 13.34 15.32
C PRO A 76 60.91 11.92 14.68
N SER A 77 61.44 11.82 13.45
CA SER A 77 62.20 10.70 12.82
C SER A 77 61.68 9.25 12.71
N SER A 78 61.69 8.73 11.47
CA SER A 78 61.73 7.30 11.10
C SER A 78 63.11 6.63 11.36
N PRO A 79 63.26 5.31 11.10
CA PRO A 79 64.08 4.92 9.94
C PRO A 79 63.70 3.62 9.16
N ALA A 80 63.65 3.75 7.83
CA ALA A 80 64.38 3.00 6.79
C ALA A 80 64.32 1.44 6.57
N ARG A 81 64.29 1.09 5.26
CA ARG A 81 64.87 -0.11 4.56
C ARG A 81 64.12 -1.47 4.72
N SER A 82 64.12 -2.41 3.75
CA SER A 82 64.82 -2.56 2.44
C SER A 82 64.12 -3.54 1.45
N LEU A 83 64.19 -3.22 0.15
CA LEU A 83 64.29 -4.01 -1.11
C LEU A 83 63.99 -5.54 -1.22
N ALA A 84 63.58 -5.90 -2.45
CA ALA A 84 63.63 -7.18 -3.21
C ALA A 84 62.24 -7.82 -3.45
N SER A 85 61.63 -7.89 -4.66
CA SER A 85 62.03 -8.23 -6.05
C SER A 85 61.85 -9.72 -6.42
N ILE A 86 61.62 -9.99 -7.73
CA ILE A 86 61.53 -11.33 -8.38
C ILE A 86 60.20 -12.10 -8.11
N SER A 87 59.54 -12.76 -9.07
CA SER A 87 59.46 -12.63 -10.54
C SER A 87 58.25 -13.40 -11.11
N THR A 88 57.84 -13.05 -12.33
CA THR A 88 57.09 -13.83 -13.34
C THR A 88 57.02 -15.36 -13.20
N VAL A 89 55.90 -15.97 -13.65
CA VAL A 89 55.84 -17.01 -14.72
C VAL A 89 54.40 -17.26 -15.21
N ARG A 90 54.21 -17.41 -16.54
CA ARG A 90 52.98 -17.91 -17.23
C ARG A 90 53.03 -19.44 -17.36
N PRO A 91 51.90 -20.19 -17.36
CA PRO A 91 51.29 -20.66 -18.65
C PRO A 91 49.76 -20.89 -18.52
N ALA A 92 48.96 -21.40 -19.46
CA ALA A 92 48.85 -21.44 -20.93
C ALA A 92 47.54 -22.23 -21.25
N ALA A 93 47.04 -22.10 -22.47
CA ALA A 93 45.73 -22.55 -22.98
C ALA A 93 45.34 -24.04 -22.90
N ALA A 94 44.02 -24.33 -22.99
CA ALA A 94 43.43 -25.46 -23.72
C ALA A 94 41.96 -25.20 -24.14
N ARG A 95 41.39 -26.06 -25.02
CA ARG A 95 40.20 -25.79 -25.88
C ARG A 95 38.90 -26.52 -25.47
N LYS A 96 37.76 -25.89 -25.82
CA LYS A 96 36.49 -26.43 -26.37
C LYS A 96 35.81 -27.66 -25.71
N SER A 97 34.54 -27.48 -25.37
CA SER A 97 33.43 -28.29 -25.90
C SER A 97 32.11 -27.49 -25.86
N ALA A 98 31.09 -27.90 -26.64
CA ALA A 98 29.83 -27.19 -26.77
C ALA A 98 28.66 -28.01 -26.20
N GLY A 99 27.66 -27.33 -25.64
CA GLY A 99 26.38 -27.90 -25.24
C GLY A 99 25.32 -26.81 -25.20
N LEU A 100 24.18 -27.03 -25.86
CA LEU A 100 23.04 -26.10 -25.83
C LEU A 100 22.50 -25.99 -24.40
N ALA A 101 22.36 -24.77 -23.89
CA ALA A 101 21.63 -24.48 -22.67
C ALA A 101 20.56 -23.42 -22.97
N ILE A 102 19.30 -23.79 -22.70
CA ILE A 102 18.13 -22.89 -22.76
C ILE A 102 18.26 -21.90 -21.58
N PRO A 103 18.09 -20.58 -21.77
CA PRO A 103 18.17 -19.63 -20.67
C PRO A 103 16.91 -19.71 -19.79
N LEU A 104 17.02 -20.47 -18.70
CA LEU A 104 16.00 -20.51 -17.65
C LEU A 104 16.04 -19.23 -16.80
N GLN A 105 14.89 -18.55 -16.75
CA GLN A 105 14.39 -17.61 -15.73
C GLN A 105 15.43 -16.88 -14.84
N LYS A 106 15.49 -15.55 -14.99
CA LYS A 106 16.03 -14.64 -13.96
C LYS A 106 15.31 -14.88 -12.62
N ARG A 107 15.97 -15.52 -11.66
CA ARG A 107 15.50 -15.57 -10.27
C ARG A 107 15.92 -14.29 -9.54
N PHE A 108 14.98 -13.36 -9.35
CA PHE A 108 15.09 -12.38 -8.27
C PHE A 108 14.54 -13.00 -6.98
N CYS A 109 15.32 -13.88 -6.36
CA CYS A 109 15.10 -14.35 -4.98
C CYS A 109 16.47 -14.64 -4.36
N SER A 110 16.63 -14.25 -3.09
CA SER A 110 17.82 -14.45 -2.25
C SER A 110 19.16 -14.06 -2.92
N ALA A 111 19.37 -12.77 -3.10
CA ALA A 111 20.72 -12.20 -3.04
C ALA A 111 20.89 -11.54 -1.67
N GLU A 112 22.03 -11.74 -1.02
CA GLU A 112 22.39 -10.99 0.19
C GLU A 112 22.30 -9.48 -0.10
N PHE A 113 21.80 -8.71 0.88
CA PHE A 113 21.53 -7.27 0.73
C PHE A 113 22.86 -6.48 0.69
N ARG A 114 23.57 -6.59 -0.43
CA ARG A 114 24.67 -5.69 -0.76
C ARG A 114 24.05 -4.34 -1.10
N THR A 115 24.35 -3.32 -0.31
CA THR A 115 24.11 -1.92 -0.69
C THR A 115 24.62 -1.72 -2.11
N MET A 116 23.75 -1.30 -3.04
CA MET A 116 24.15 -1.06 -4.43
C MET A 116 25.31 -0.06 -4.42
N ASN A 117 26.45 -0.44 -4.99
CA ASN A 117 27.52 0.54 -5.16
C ASN A 117 27.08 1.54 -6.25
N PRO A 118 27.55 2.80 -6.21
CA PRO A 118 27.33 3.74 -7.30
C PRO A 118 27.76 3.21 -8.67
N SER A 119 28.75 2.30 -8.71
CA SER A 119 29.21 1.59 -9.91
C SER A 119 28.20 0.60 -10.51
N ASP A 120 27.18 0.21 -9.76
CA ASP A 120 26.16 -0.75 -10.19
C ASP A 120 24.97 -0.06 -10.87
N ARG A 121 24.89 1.28 -10.78
CA ARG A 121 23.88 2.14 -11.43
C ARG A 121 24.22 2.32 -12.92
N GLU A 122 23.20 2.29 -13.78
CA GLU A 122 23.33 2.64 -15.19
C GLU A 122 23.17 4.16 -15.37
N THR A 123 24.11 4.95 -14.89
CA THR A 123 24.11 6.42 -15.07
C THR A 123 24.69 6.84 -16.42
N LEU A 124 24.62 8.14 -16.72
CA LEU A 124 25.42 8.78 -17.75
C LEU A 124 26.93 8.72 -17.42
N PRO A 125 27.82 8.81 -18.43
CA PRO A 125 29.25 8.93 -18.21
C PRO A 125 29.61 10.26 -17.52
N ASP A 126 30.45 10.19 -16.49
CA ASP A 126 30.92 11.33 -15.67
C ASP A 126 31.82 12.36 -16.39
N VAL A 127 32.02 12.20 -17.70
CA VAL A 127 32.91 13.01 -18.56
C VAL A 127 32.42 14.44 -18.76
N ALA A 128 31.12 14.68 -18.60
CA ALA A 128 30.45 15.95 -18.85
C ALA A 128 29.42 16.20 -17.74
N LYS A 129 29.43 17.41 -17.15
CA LYS A 129 28.49 17.80 -16.10
C LYS A 129 27.78 19.12 -16.45
N PRO A 130 26.44 19.19 -16.41
CA PRO A 130 25.72 20.42 -16.66
C PRO A 130 25.86 21.41 -15.50
N SER A 131 25.65 22.69 -15.78
CA SER A 131 25.58 23.76 -14.76
C SER A 131 24.47 24.77 -15.04
N HIS A 132 24.18 25.03 -16.32
CA HIS A 132 23.08 25.87 -16.77
C HIS A 132 22.50 25.36 -18.09
N TYR A 133 21.19 25.51 -18.27
CA TYR A 133 20.45 25.20 -19.48
C TYR A 133 19.73 26.47 -19.99
N HIS A 134 19.90 26.79 -21.27
CA HIS A 134 18.99 27.67 -22.01
C HIS A 134 18.09 26.80 -22.90
N VAL A 135 16.79 26.76 -22.64
CA VAL A 135 15.81 25.95 -23.40
C VAL A 135 14.86 26.89 -24.14
N SER A 136 14.85 26.81 -25.47
CA SER A 136 13.96 27.61 -26.35
C SER A 136 13.14 26.69 -27.25
N LEU A 137 11.81 26.80 -27.18
CA LEU A 137 10.86 26.02 -27.98
C LEU A 137 10.05 26.92 -28.91
N TYR A 138 9.85 26.49 -30.16
CA TYR A 138 9.23 27.31 -31.21
C TYR A 138 8.61 26.47 -32.34
N ASP A 139 7.89 27.12 -33.25
CA ASP A 139 7.23 26.48 -34.41
C ASP A 139 6.27 25.34 -34.02
N LEU A 140 5.48 25.54 -32.96
CA LEU A 140 4.50 24.55 -32.48
C LEU A 140 3.35 24.42 -33.47
N THR A 141 3.08 23.18 -33.89
CA THR A 141 2.02 22.84 -34.83
C THR A 141 0.80 22.29 -34.08
N ILE A 142 -0.38 22.90 -34.24
CA ILE A 142 -1.63 22.43 -33.63
C ILE A 142 -2.45 21.64 -34.66
N GLY A 143 -3.01 20.50 -34.26
CA GLY A 143 -3.94 19.70 -35.08
C GLY A 143 -3.37 18.93 -36.27
N GLY A 144 -2.13 19.23 -36.68
CA GLY A 144 -1.35 18.42 -37.63
C GLY A 144 -0.60 17.28 -36.94
N ASN A 145 0.71 17.19 -37.19
CA ASN A 145 1.60 16.21 -36.54
C ASN A 145 1.85 16.48 -35.04
N TRP A 146 1.32 17.58 -34.49
CA TRP A 146 1.64 18.06 -33.14
C TRP A 146 3.14 18.30 -32.91
N GLY A 147 3.89 18.63 -33.96
CA GLY A 147 5.33 18.84 -33.89
C GLY A 147 5.73 20.19 -33.29
N TYR A 148 6.97 20.28 -32.81
CA TYR A 148 7.64 21.53 -32.44
C TYR A 148 9.15 21.43 -32.72
N LYS A 149 9.81 22.58 -32.79
CA LYS A 149 11.28 22.69 -32.83
C LYS A 149 11.80 23.17 -31.49
N GLY A 150 13.03 22.77 -31.17
CA GLY A 150 13.70 23.23 -29.98
C GLY A 150 15.19 23.44 -30.21
N THR A 151 15.75 24.37 -29.44
CA THR A 151 17.19 24.50 -29.27
C THR A 151 17.48 24.55 -27.77
N VAL A 152 18.36 23.67 -27.31
CA VAL A 152 18.90 23.69 -25.95
C VAL A 152 20.39 24.00 -26.01
N LYS A 153 20.85 24.89 -25.13
CA LYS A 153 22.27 25.17 -24.91
C LYS A 153 22.62 24.84 -23.46
N ILE A 154 23.67 24.07 -23.24
CA ILE A 154 24.04 23.54 -21.93
C ILE A 154 25.46 23.99 -21.59
N ASP A 155 25.60 24.86 -20.58
CA ASP A 155 26.91 25.16 -19.98
C ASP A 155 27.39 23.89 -19.26
N THR A 156 28.42 23.28 -19.82
CA THR A 156 28.88 21.94 -19.47
C THR A 156 30.37 21.95 -19.15
N THR A 157 30.77 21.40 -18.01
CA THR A 157 32.19 21.19 -17.69
C THR A 157 32.60 19.79 -18.15
N ILE A 158 33.58 19.71 -19.06
CA ILE A 158 34.25 18.47 -19.44
C ILE A 158 35.29 18.13 -18.35
N THR A 159 35.18 16.96 -17.74
CA THR A 159 35.94 16.57 -16.53
C THR A 159 37.23 15.81 -16.84
N ARG A 160 37.25 15.07 -17.95
CA ARG A 160 38.38 14.26 -18.44
C ARG A 160 38.37 14.20 -19.98
N PRO A 161 39.53 13.98 -20.64
CA PRO A 161 39.59 13.92 -22.10
C PRO A 161 38.59 12.91 -22.67
N THR A 162 37.81 13.32 -23.67
CA THR A 162 36.78 12.48 -24.32
C THR A 162 36.58 12.84 -25.78
N LYS A 163 36.14 11.89 -26.60
CA LYS A 163 35.61 12.13 -27.95
C LYS A 163 34.09 12.09 -28.04
N GLU A 164 33.43 11.74 -26.94
CA GLU A 164 31.99 11.48 -26.91
C GLU A 164 31.33 12.18 -25.72
N ILE A 165 30.14 12.71 -25.96
CA ILE A 165 29.22 13.20 -24.92
C ILE A 165 27.91 12.41 -25.07
N VAL A 166 27.37 11.95 -23.96
CA VAL A 166 26.13 11.16 -23.91
C VAL A 166 25.10 11.94 -23.09
N VAL A 167 23.89 12.08 -23.64
CA VAL A 167 22.74 12.72 -22.98
C VAL A 167 21.53 11.80 -23.09
N ASN A 168 20.51 12.02 -22.26
CA ASN A 168 19.25 11.30 -22.35
C ASN A 168 18.36 11.88 -23.46
N VAL A 169 17.74 10.99 -24.24
CA VAL A 169 16.82 11.32 -25.34
C VAL A 169 15.79 10.20 -25.51
N LYS A 170 14.50 10.56 -25.57
CA LYS A 170 13.38 9.67 -25.90
C LYS A 170 12.40 10.38 -26.81
N ALA A 171 12.03 9.79 -27.95
CA ALA A 171 11.07 10.37 -28.91
C ALA A 171 11.39 11.80 -29.44
N ILE A 172 12.64 12.26 -29.30
CA ILE A 172 13.17 13.51 -29.86
C ILE A 172 14.14 13.18 -31.00
N ASP A 173 14.11 13.95 -32.09
CA ASP A 173 15.02 13.82 -33.23
C ASP A 173 16.04 14.97 -33.27
N VAL A 174 17.29 14.67 -32.91
CA VAL A 174 18.40 15.63 -32.86
C VAL A 174 18.91 15.94 -34.27
N GLN A 175 18.79 17.20 -34.67
CA GLN A 175 19.22 17.71 -35.99
C GLN A 175 20.69 18.17 -35.98
N LEU A 176 21.19 18.65 -34.83
CA LEU A 176 22.54 19.18 -34.66
C LEU A 176 22.96 18.99 -33.21
N ALA A 177 24.22 18.58 -33.01
CA ALA A 177 24.95 18.73 -31.75
C ALA A 177 26.31 19.39 -32.06
N GLU A 178 26.62 20.48 -31.35
CA GLU A 178 27.83 21.27 -31.52
C GLU A 178 28.36 21.69 -30.14
N ILE A 179 29.67 21.61 -29.93
CA ILE A 179 30.32 22.06 -28.70
C ILE A 179 31.30 23.19 -29.00
N SER A 180 31.26 24.28 -28.22
CA SER A 180 32.13 25.44 -28.36
C SER A 180 32.69 25.88 -27.01
N ALA A 181 33.62 26.83 -27.01
CA ALA A 181 33.89 27.64 -25.83
C ALA A 181 32.65 28.49 -25.46
N LYS A 182 32.59 28.99 -24.22
CA LYS A 182 31.46 29.80 -23.70
C LYS A 182 31.21 31.12 -24.45
N ASP A 183 32.21 31.64 -25.16
CA ASP A 183 32.08 32.82 -26.04
C ASP A 183 31.63 32.47 -27.48
N GLY A 184 31.38 31.19 -27.76
CA GLY A 184 31.05 30.68 -29.10
C GLY A 184 32.26 30.41 -30.01
N SER A 185 33.49 30.64 -29.53
CA SER A 185 34.70 30.31 -30.28
C SER A 185 35.00 28.80 -30.26
N ALA A 186 35.89 28.36 -31.16
CA ALA A 186 36.34 26.96 -31.27
C ALA A 186 35.21 25.91 -31.39
N ALA A 187 34.11 26.25 -32.07
CA ALA A 187 32.98 25.35 -32.28
C ALA A 187 33.36 24.10 -33.08
N SER A 188 32.96 22.93 -32.57
CA SER A 188 33.18 21.60 -33.13
C SER A 188 31.85 20.86 -33.20
N LYS A 189 31.44 20.43 -34.40
CA LYS A 189 30.21 19.67 -34.61
C LYS A 189 30.43 18.19 -34.34
N ALA A 190 29.40 17.52 -33.85
CA ALA A 190 29.38 16.07 -33.82
C ALA A 190 29.46 15.54 -35.26
N ILE A 191 30.43 14.65 -35.52
CA ILE A 191 30.59 13.96 -36.81
C ILE A 191 29.64 12.76 -36.95
N GLU A 192 29.12 12.28 -35.82
CA GLU A 192 28.20 11.15 -35.72
C GLU A 192 27.27 11.37 -34.53
N ILE A 193 25.97 11.15 -34.75
CA ILE A 193 24.93 11.13 -33.71
C ILE A 193 24.30 9.74 -33.78
N SER A 194 24.41 8.97 -32.69
CA SER A 194 23.80 7.65 -32.58
C SER A 194 22.89 7.54 -31.36
N TYR A 195 21.96 6.59 -31.38
CA TYR A 195 20.93 6.45 -30.35
C TYR A 195 20.94 5.04 -29.74
N ASP A 196 21.11 4.97 -28.42
CA ASP A 196 20.72 3.78 -27.65
C ASP A 196 19.25 3.97 -27.23
N ARG A 197 18.34 3.36 -28.00
CA ARG A 197 16.90 3.42 -27.74
C ARG A 197 16.46 2.64 -26.50
N LYS A 198 17.29 1.71 -25.99
CA LYS A 198 16.96 0.94 -24.81
C LYS A 198 17.31 1.69 -23.53
N SER A 199 18.51 2.30 -23.50
CA SER A 199 18.95 3.12 -22.36
C SER A 199 18.45 4.58 -22.46
N GLU A 200 17.67 4.90 -23.50
CA GLU A 200 17.13 6.23 -23.83
C GLU A 200 18.22 7.33 -23.88
N ARG A 201 19.23 7.12 -24.72
CA ARG A 201 20.41 8.00 -24.84
C ARG A 201 20.71 8.36 -26.28
N ALA A 202 21.22 9.57 -26.47
CA ALA A 202 21.92 10.00 -27.67
C ALA A 202 23.42 10.15 -27.37
N ILE A 203 24.26 9.70 -28.30
CA ILE A 203 25.73 9.76 -28.22
C ILE A 203 26.20 10.71 -29.33
N PHE A 204 26.84 11.82 -28.92
CA PHE A 204 27.44 12.81 -29.81
C PHE A 204 28.95 12.59 -29.86
N LYS A 205 29.47 12.28 -31.05
CA LYS A 205 30.88 11.95 -31.24
C LYS A 205 31.58 13.03 -32.05
N PHE A 206 32.76 13.44 -31.59
CA PHE A 206 33.54 14.52 -32.14
C PHE A 206 34.84 14.00 -32.77
N ASP A 207 35.32 14.68 -33.81
CA ASP A 207 36.53 14.29 -34.54
C ASP A 207 37.80 14.41 -33.67
N SER A 208 37.93 15.56 -32.99
CA SER A 208 39.01 15.86 -32.05
C SER A 208 38.63 15.51 -30.61
N GLU A 209 39.63 15.22 -29.78
CA GLU A 209 39.45 14.95 -28.35
C GLU A 209 39.22 16.25 -27.57
N LEU A 210 38.05 16.34 -26.93
CA LEU A 210 37.65 17.42 -26.04
C LEU A 210 38.48 17.34 -24.76
N GLN A 211 39.27 18.38 -24.48
CA GLN A 211 40.06 18.48 -23.27
C GLN A 211 39.23 19.02 -22.09
N PRO A 212 39.63 18.77 -20.82
CA PRO A 212 38.90 19.27 -19.66
C PRO A 212 38.80 20.80 -19.65
N ALA A 213 37.58 21.31 -19.79
CA ALA A 213 37.28 22.74 -19.86
C ALA A 213 35.78 22.99 -19.64
N ASP A 214 35.44 24.23 -19.32
CA ASP A 214 34.08 24.75 -19.43
C ASP A 214 33.73 25.02 -20.91
N MET A 215 32.67 24.38 -21.39
CA MET A 215 32.21 24.44 -22.77
C MET A 215 30.70 24.67 -22.84
N LEU A 216 30.22 25.04 -24.03
CA LEU A 216 28.81 25.22 -24.35
C LEU A 216 28.38 24.14 -25.34
N LEU A 217 27.51 23.23 -24.93
CA LEU A 217 26.91 22.21 -25.80
C LEU A 217 25.58 22.73 -26.35
N THR A 218 25.54 23.02 -27.65
CA THR A 218 24.32 23.45 -28.37
C THR A 218 23.72 22.28 -29.12
N ILE A 219 22.43 22.02 -28.89
CA ILE A 219 21.68 20.93 -29.51
C ILE A 219 20.40 21.52 -30.12
N SER A 220 20.18 21.29 -31.42
CA SER A 220 18.91 21.62 -32.09
C SER A 220 18.17 20.34 -32.44
N PHE A 221 16.86 20.33 -32.21
CA PHE A 221 16.06 19.12 -32.27
C PHE A 221 14.61 19.39 -32.71
N THR A 222 13.90 18.32 -33.05
CA THR A 222 12.44 18.35 -33.22
C THR A 222 11.77 17.34 -32.28
N GLY A 223 10.55 17.65 -31.83
CA GLY A 223 9.78 16.80 -30.94
C GLY A 223 8.29 16.82 -31.28
N THR A 224 7.52 15.99 -30.56
CA THR A 224 6.05 15.92 -30.70
C THR A 224 5.38 16.17 -29.37
N ILE A 225 4.38 17.06 -29.35
CA ILE A 225 3.52 17.36 -28.20
C ILE A 225 2.55 16.17 -28.04
N ASN A 226 2.99 15.13 -27.34
CA ASN A 226 2.32 13.82 -27.31
C ASN A 226 1.00 13.84 -26.51
N ASN A 227 0.23 12.74 -26.50
CA ASN A 227 -0.98 12.59 -25.68
C ASN A 227 -0.86 11.44 -24.67
N TYR A 228 0.36 11.21 -24.17
CA TYR A 228 0.70 10.11 -23.25
C TYR A 228 0.74 10.57 -21.77
N MET A 229 0.42 11.83 -21.47
CA MET A 229 0.49 12.42 -20.12
C MET A 229 1.90 12.33 -19.49
N ALA A 230 2.94 12.39 -20.33
CA ALA A 230 4.36 12.28 -19.99
C ALA A 230 5.19 13.12 -20.98
N GLY A 231 6.34 13.63 -20.57
CA GLY A 231 7.12 14.57 -21.38
C GLY A 231 6.37 15.89 -21.62
N PHE A 232 6.56 16.51 -22.79
CA PHE A 232 5.75 17.65 -23.22
C PHE A 232 4.51 17.13 -23.97
N CYS A 233 3.32 17.35 -23.39
CA CYS A 233 2.09 16.70 -23.82
C CYS A 233 0.91 17.68 -23.99
N ARG A 234 -0.12 17.22 -24.69
CA ARG A 234 -1.42 17.88 -24.89
C ARG A 234 -2.50 17.15 -24.11
N ALA A 235 -3.30 17.90 -23.36
CA ALA A 235 -4.47 17.41 -22.64
C ALA A 235 -5.74 17.91 -23.33
N GLY A 236 -6.59 16.99 -23.79
CA GLY A 236 -7.87 17.30 -24.42
C GLY A 236 -8.97 17.57 -23.39
N TYR A 237 -9.78 18.60 -23.60
CA TYR A 237 -10.90 18.94 -22.70
C TYR A 237 -12.14 19.47 -23.44
N GLN A 238 -13.27 19.39 -22.74
CA GLN A 238 -14.51 20.06 -23.12
C GLN A 238 -14.60 21.37 -22.32
N SER A 239 -14.74 22.49 -23.02
CA SER A 239 -14.72 23.79 -22.36
C SER A 239 -16.01 24.07 -21.57
N ALA A 240 -15.86 24.56 -20.34
CA ALA A 240 -16.97 24.95 -19.46
C ALA A 240 -17.53 26.35 -19.77
N ALA A 241 -16.76 27.19 -20.46
CA ALA A 241 -17.15 28.50 -20.96
C ALA A 241 -16.71 28.68 -22.43
N THR A 242 -17.09 29.79 -23.06
CA THR A 242 -16.62 30.13 -24.42
C THR A 242 -15.09 30.28 -24.43
N PRO A 243 -14.34 29.47 -25.21
CA PRO A 243 -12.88 29.59 -25.31
C PRO A 243 -12.47 30.87 -26.05
N GLY A 244 -11.26 31.35 -25.76
CA GLY A 244 -10.62 32.40 -26.53
C GLY A 244 -10.32 31.95 -27.97
N PRO A 245 -10.23 32.89 -28.95
CA PRO A 245 -10.04 32.55 -30.37
C PRO A 245 -8.68 31.89 -30.66
N ALA A 246 -7.68 32.07 -29.80
CA ALA A 246 -6.36 31.45 -29.89
C ALA A 246 -6.30 30.04 -29.26
N THR A 247 -7.37 29.56 -28.61
CA THR A 247 -7.36 28.28 -27.90
C THR A 247 -7.09 27.12 -28.87
N PRO A 248 -6.07 26.27 -28.61
CA PRO A 248 -5.78 25.11 -29.44
C PRO A 248 -7.00 24.21 -29.57
N LYS A 249 -7.40 23.86 -30.80
CA LYS A 249 -8.56 22.99 -31.07
C LYS A 249 -8.37 22.11 -32.29
N VAL A 250 -9.05 20.96 -32.28
CA VAL A 250 -9.17 20.04 -33.42
C VAL A 250 -10.61 19.56 -33.48
N GLY A 251 -11.31 19.91 -34.56
CA GLY A 251 -12.78 19.80 -34.59
C GLY A 251 -13.39 20.62 -33.44
N GLU A 252 -14.24 19.96 -32.65
CA GLU A 252 -14.91 20.54 -31.47
C GLU A 252 -14.10 20.40 -30.16
N GLN A 253 -12.99 19.64 -30.16
CA GLN A 253 -12.21 19.37 -28.95
C GLN A 253 -11.14 20.43 -28.75
N HIS A 254 -11.03 20.93 -27.51
CA HIS A 254 -10.05 21.95 -27.11
C HIS A 254 -8.88 21.30 -26.38
N TYR A 255 -7.71 21.93 -26.43
CA TYR A 255 -6.48 21.41 -25.83
C TYR A 255 -5.75 22.46 -25.01
N MET A 256 -5.12 22.01 -23.93
CA MET A 256 -4.06 22.72 -23.22
C MET A 256 -2.77 21.92 -23.36
N LEU A 257 -1.62 22.57 -23.26
CA LEU A 257 -0.31 21.94 -23.30
C LEU A 257 0.33 22.01 -21.91
N SER A 258 1.01 20.94 -21.49
CA SER A 258 1.67 20.85 -20.18
C SER A 258 2.81 19.82 -20.17
N THR A 259 3.66 19.89 -19.16
CA THR A 259 4.77 18.96 -18.93
C THR A 259 4.52 18.01 -17.76
N GLN A 260 5.01 16.78 -17.85
CA GLN A 260 5.20 15.85 -16.73
C GLN A 260 6.55 15.14 -16.94
N PHE A 261 7.54 15.40 -16.07
CA PHE A 261 8.91 14.90 -16.27
C PHE A 261 9.40 13.91 -15.22
N GLU A 262 8.76 13.78 -14.06
CA GLU A 262 9.06 12.66 -13.15
C GLU A 262 8.46 11.35 -13.70
N SER A 263 9.18 10.21 -13.71
CA SER A 263 10.53 9.98 -13.15
C SER A 263 11.68 10.58 -13.98
N CYS A 264 11.65 10.36 -15.30
CA CYS A 264 12.76 10.71 -16.17
C CYS A 264 12.30 10.97 -17.61
N ASP A 265 11.28 11.81 -17.76
CA ASP A 265 10.67 12.17 -19.03
C ASP A 265 10.98 13.61 -19.50
N ALA A 266 11.90 14.33 -18.83
CA ALA A 266 12.42 15.59 -19.37
C ALA A 266 13.10 15.36 -20.73
N ARG A 267 13.76 14.21 -20.88
CA ARG A 267 14.31 13.66 -22.14
C ARG A 267 13.29 13.46 -23.28
N GLN A 268 11.97 13.48 -22.99
CA GLN A 268 10.89 13.49 -24.00
C GLN A 268 10.53 14.90 -24.51
N ALA A 269 11.02 15.94 -23.83
CA ALA A 269 10.78 17.33 -24.20
C ALA A 269 12.01 18.01 -24.79
N PHE A 270 13.21 17.66 -24.31
CA PHE A 270 14.48 18.17 -24.84
C PHE A 270 15.64 17.23 -24.45
N PRO A 271 16.74 17.16 -25.23
CA PRO A 271 17.93 16.40 -24.86
C PRO A 271 18.61 17.01 -23.62
N CYS A 272 18.84 16.20 -22.58
CA CYS A 272 19.40 16.68 -21.30
C CYS A 272 20.14 15.60 -20.51
N PHE A 273 20.83 16.01 -19.44
CA PHE A 273 21.41 15.11 -18.45
C PHE A 273 20.35 14.78 -17.40
N ASP A 274 19.55 13.74 -17.65
CA ASP A 274 18.26 13.55 -17.00
C ASP A 274 18.35 12.62 -15.78
N GLU A 275 19.08 13.10 -14.77
CA GLU A 275 19.38 12.40 -13.51
C GLU A 275 19.22 13.36 -12.31
N PRO A 276 18.64 12.93 -11.17
CA PRO A 276 18.22 13.83 -10.09
C PRO A 276 19.36 14.56 -9.37
N ASN A 277 20.59 14.04 -9.42
CA ASN A 277 21.79 14.68 -8.84
C ASN A 277 22.61 15.51 -9.84
N LEU A 278 22.22 15.57 -11.12
CA LEU A 278 22.82 16.46 -12.13
C LEU A 278 22.07 17.80 -12.19
N LYS A 279 21.88 18.43 -11.01
CA LYS A 279 21.16 19.68 -10.86
C LYS A 279 21.81 20.84 -11.63
N ALA A 280 20.99 21.71 -12.20
CA ALA A 280 21.42 22.90 -12.93
C ALA A 280 20.42 24.05 -12.75
N THR A 281 20.78 25.25 -13.23
CA THR A 281 19.83 26.37 -13.37
C THR A 281 19.24 26.39 -14.79
N PHE A 282 18.03 26.91 -14.96
CA PHE A 282 17.34 26.93 -16.26
C PHE A 282 16.88 28.35 -16.62
N ASP A 283 17.17 28.78 -17.85
CA ASP A 283 16.51 29.88 -18.55
C ASP A 283 15.57 29.26 -19.60
N PHE A 284 14.26 29.48 -19.49
CA PHE A 284 13.25 28.92 -20.40
C PHE A 284 12.54 30.01 -21.20
N GLU A 285 12.28 29.73 -22.48
CA GLU A 285 11.39 30.50 -23.34
C GLU A 285 10.61 29.63 -24.33
N ILE A 286 9.41 30.09 -24.69
CA ILE A 286 8.53 29.41 -25.65
C ILE A 286 7.81 30.43 -26.54
N GLU A 287 7.76 30.16 -27.83
CA GLU A 287 6.91 30.86 -28.80
C GLU A 287 5.46 30.36 -28.69
N ILE A 288 4.48 31.24 -28.55
CA ILE A 288 3.06 30.89 -28.45
C ILE A 288 2.19 31.83 -29.28
N SER A 289 0.96 31.44 -29.60
CA SER A 289 -0.04 32.34 -30.16
C SER A 289 -0.41 33.45 -29.18
N LYS A 290 -0.42 34.69 -29.65
CA LYS A 290 -0.86 35.87 -28.87
C LYS A 290 -2.29 35.66 -28.37
N GLY A 291 -2.49 35.93 -27.08
CA GLY A 291 -3.77 35.68 -26.39
C GLY A 291 -3.84 34.37 -25.63
N LEU A 292 -2.83 33.48 -25.74
CA LEU A 292 -2.63 32.38 -24.81
C LEU A 292 -1.77 32.80 -23.60
N THR A 293 -1.91 32.06 -22.51
CA THR A 293 -1.04 32.19 -21.33
C THR A 293 0.03 31.10 -21.38
N ALA A 294 1.31 31.49 -21.26
CA ALA A 294 2.40 30.57 -20.94
C ALA A 294 2.76 30.69 -19.45
N LEU A 295 2.93 29.54 -18.79
CA LEU A 295 3.37 29.40 -17.41
C LEU A 295 4.67 28.59 -17.39
N SER A 296 5.55 28.85 -16.42
CA SER A 296 6.73 28.02 -16.10
C SER A 296 7.08 28.15 -14.60
N ASN A 297 8.16 27.53 -14.14
CA ASN A 297 8.62 27.53 -12.75
C ASN A 297 8.75 28.95 -12.14
N MET A 298 9.24 29.90 -12.93
CA MET A 298 9.53 31.27 -12.52
C MET A 298 8.54 32.29 -13.12
N PRO A 299 8.50 33.55 -12.64
CA PRO A 299 7.72 34.61 -13.27
C PRO A 299 8.15 34.89 -14.72
N VAL A 300 7.23 35.44 -15.51
CA VAL A 300 7.53 35.97 -16.85
C VAL A 300 8.52 37.14 -16.72
N LYS A 301 9.64 37.03 -17.43
CA LYS A 301 10.72 38.02 -17.52
C LYS A 301 10.46 39.05 -18.61
N SER A 302 10.18 38.55 -19.82
CA SER A 302 9.92 39.43 -20.97
C SER A 302 9.13 38.71 -22.06
N LYS A 303 8.46 39.51 -22.90
CA LYS A 303 7.76 39.09 -24.12
C LYS A 303 8.39 39.80 -25.32
N ARG A 304 8.53 39.09 -26.44
CA ARG A 304 8.98 39.66 -27.73
C ARG A 304 8.18 39.08 -28.89
N GLU A 305 8.17 39.78 -30.02
CA GLU A 305 7.54 39.28 -31.25
C GLU A 305 8.10 37.91 -31.68
N GLY A 306 7.22 37.04 -32.17
CA GLY A 306 7.57 35.71 -32.67
C GLY A 306 8.02 35.72 -34.13
N SER A 307 8.14 34.51 -34.70
CA SER A 307 8.42 34.26 -36.12
C SER A 307 7.31 34.72 -37.07
N LYS A 308 6.10 34.97 -36.54
CA LYS A 308 4.92 35.46 -37.27
C LYS A 308 4.19 36.54 -36.44
N PRO A 309 3.44 37.47 -37.05
CA PRO A 309 2.82 38.60 -36.34
C PRO A 309 1.78 38.22 -35.27
N ASP A 310 1.22 37.02 -35.35
CA ASP A 310 0.27 36.43 -34.42
C ASP A 310 0.93 35.61 -33.29
N LEU A 311 2.26 35.48 -33.30
CA LEU A 311 3.04 34.75 -32.31
C LEU A 311 3.90 35.69 -31.44
N GLU A 312 4.16 35.28 -30.20
CA GLU A 312 5.10 35.95 -29.29
C GLU A 312 5.97 34.92 -28.57
N PHE A 313 7.26 35.23 -28.36
CA PHE A 313 8.08 34.49 -27.40
C PHE A 313 7.81 35.03 -26.00
N VAL A 314 7.50 34.13 -25.08
CA VAL A 314 7.45 34.39 -23.64
C VAL A 314 8.69 33.78 -23.00
N SER A 315 9.45 34.60 -22.28
CA SER A 315 10.65 34.20 -21.53
C SER A 315 10.42 34.35 -20.03
N PHE A 316 11.02 33.47 -19.24
CA PHE A 316 10.86 33.42 -17.78
C PHE A 316 12.16 33.82 -17.07
N GLU A 317 12.06 34.17 -15.79
CA GLU A 317 13.26 34.40 -14.98
C GLU A 317 14.02 33.10 -14.71
N ARG A 318 15.32 33.22 -14.41
CA ARG A 318 16.20 32.08 -14.17
C ARG A 318 15.77 31.30 -12.93
N THR A 319 15.67 29.98 -13.04
CA THR A 319 15.38 29.12 -11.87
C THR A 319 16.57 29.10 -10.89
N PRO A 320 16.35 28.77 -9.60
CA PRO A 320 17.40 28.22 -8.76
C PRO A 320 17.98 26.93 -9.36
N ILE A 321 19.07 26.44 -8.76
CA ILE A 321 19.64 25.14 -9.11
C ILE A 321 18.66 24.03 -8.68
N MET A 322 18.24 23.20 -9.64
CA MET A 322 17.23 22.15 -9.46
C MET A 322 17.46 20.99 -10.44
N SER A 323 16.79 19.87 -10.21
CA SER A 323 16.87 18.68 -11.07
C SER A 323 16.00 18.85 -12.33
N THR A 324 16.32 18.11 -13.41
CA THR A 324 15.60 18.18 -14.70
C THR A 324 14.12 17.85 -14.58
N TYR A 325 13.76 16.87 -13.75
CA TYR A 325 12.37 16.39 -13.57
C TYR A 325 11.41 17.46 -13.00
N LEU A 326 11.94 18.56 -12.45
CA LEU A 326 11.17 19.66 -11.87
C LEU A 326 10.95 20.84 -12.80
N LEU A 327 11.60 20.87 -13.97
CA LEU A 327 11.36 21.89 -14.99
C LEU A 327 9.95 21.70 -15.54
N ALA A 328 9.18 22.78 -15.65
CA ALA A 328 7.82 22.70 -16.14
C ALA A 328 7.41 23.91 -16.97
N TRP A 329 6.47 23.67 -17.88
CA TRP A 329 5.72 24.71 -18.55
C TRP A 329 4.33 24.26 -18.93
N ALA A 330 3.44 25.22 -19.09
CA ALA A 330 2.11 25.01 -19.63
C ALA A 330 1.71 26.15 -20.56
N VAL A 331 0.92 25.83 -21.59
CA VAL A 331 0.38 26.80 -22.56
C VAL A 331 -1.11 26.55 -22.75
N GLY A 332 -1.93 27.57 -22.56
CA GLY A 332 -3.38 27.44 -22.73
C GLY A 332 -4.16 28.72 -22.48
N ASP A 333 -5.47 28.61 -22.66
CA ASP A 333 -6.44 29.67 -22.38
C ASP A 333 -6.88 29.58 -20.91
N PHE A 334 -5.99 30.05 -20.03
CA PHE A 334 -6.14 29.93 -18.58
C PHE A 334 -6.72 31.20 -17.93
N GLU A 335 -7.47 30.98 -16.85
CA GLU A 335 -7.84 31.98 -15.85
C GLU A 335 -7.43 31.47 -14.46
N TYR A 336 -7.31 32.36 -13.48
CA TYR A 336 -6.87 32.01 -12.13
C TYR A 336 -7.61 32.76 -11.03
N VAL A 337 -7.55 32.20 -9.83
CA VAL A 337 -7.76 32.90 -8.55
C VAL A 337 -6.39 33.16 -7.90
N GLU A 338 -6.24 34.27 -7.17
CA GLU A 338 -4.97 34.71 -6.58
C GLU A 338 -5.17 35.18 -5.14
N THR A 339 -4.19 34.90 -4.28
CA THR A 339 -4.04 35.50 -2.95
C THR A 339 -2.56 35.79 -2.69
N MET A 340 -2.28 36.50 -1.59
CA MET A 340 -0.93 36.76 -1.11
C MET A 340 -0.71 36.01 0.20
N THR A 341 0.49 35.47 0.42
CA THR A 341 0.87 34.86 1.71
C THR A 341 0.71 35.84 2.88
N LYS A 342 0.31 35.32 4.05
CA LYS A 342 0.21 36.14 5.27
C LYS A 342 1.61 36.33 5.87
N ARG A 343 2.46 35.30 5.80
CA ARG A 343 3.89 35.43 6.09
C ARG A 343 4.56 36.35 5.05
N LYS A 344 5.52 37.14 5.53
CA LYS A 344 6.40 37.98 4.69
C LYS A 344 7.75 37.30 4.51
N TYR A 345 8.07 36.99 3.27
CA TYR A 345 9.30 36.37 2.81
C TYR A 345 10.27 37.48 2.39
N ASN A 346 11.37 37.64 3.13
CA ASN A 346 12.30 38.77 2.95
C ASN A 346 11.59 40.16 2.91
N GLY A 347 10.50 40.31 3.67
CA GLY A 347 9.70 41.55 3.76
C GLY A 347 8.54 41.68 2.77
N ILE A 348 8.39 40.75 1.82
CA ILE A 348 7.40 40.76 0.73
C ILE A 348 6.44 39.57 0.89
N SER A 349 5.14 39.73 0.63
CA SER A 349 4.23 38.58 0.53
C SER A 349 4.34 37.95 -0.86
N ILE A 350 4.26 36.63 -0.93
CA ILE A 350 4.38 35.85 -2.17
C ILE A 350 2.98 35.70 -2.79
N PRO A 351 2.80 35.96 -4.10
CA PRO A 351 1.57 35.65 -4.80
C PRO A 351 1.42 34.13 -4.98
N VAL A 352 0.26 33.63 -4.58
CA VAL A 352 -0.17 32.23 -4.75
C VAL A 352 -1.34 32.24 -5.72
N ARG A 353 -1.31 31.38 -6.74
CA ARG A 353 -2.36 31.30 -7.78
C ARG A 353 -2.80 29.88 -8.04
N VAL A 354 -4.08 29.71 -8.39
CA VAL A 354 -4.58 28.45 -8.94
C VAL A 354 -5.18 28.70 -10.33
N TYR A 355 -4.50 28.19 -11.36
CA TYR A 355 -4.87 28.30 -12.76
C TYR A 355 -5.78 27.16 -13.21
N THR A 356 -6.75 27.50 -14.06
CA THR A 356 -7.73 26.58 -14.62
C THR A 356 -8.06 26.98 -16.07
N THR A 357 -8.61 26.05 -16.85
CA THR A 357 -9.29 26.41 -18.11
C THR A 357 -10.57 27.19 -17.83
N ARG A 358 -10.96 28.11 -18.73
CA ARG A 358 -12.14 28.99 -18.57
C ARG A 358 -13.41 28.30 -18.10
N GLY A 359 -14.06 28.92 -17.12
CA GLY A 359 -15.34 28.50 -16.54
C GLY A 359 -15.20 27.70 -15.24
N LEU A 360 -13.98 27.45 -14.76
CA LEU A 360 -13.71 26.60 -13.60
C LEU A 360 -13.06 27.33 -12.41
N LYS A 361 -12.59 28.59 -12.55
CA LYS A 361 -11.77 29.25 -11.51
C LYS A 361 -12.43 29.35 -10.13
N GLU A 362 -13.76 29.48 -10.05
CA GLU A 362 -14.48 29.58 -8.77
C GLU A 362 -14.35 28.28 -7.96
N GLN A 363 -14.15 27.14 -8.64
CA GLN A 363 -13.92 25.82 -8.04
C GLN A 363 -12.49 25.67 -7.50
N ALA A 364 -11.60 26.64 -7.75
CA ALA A 364 -10.21 26.62 -7.28
C ALA A 364 -9.99 27.39 -5.96
N GLN A 365 -11.02 28.08 -5.45
CA GLN A 365 -10.91 28.93 -4.25
C GLN A 365 -10.46 28.16 -3.01
N PHE A 366 -10.96 26.93 -2.80
CA PHE A 366 -10.56 26.12 -1.65
C PHE A 366 -9.08 25.69 -1.71
N ALA A 367 -8.58 25.29 -2.89
CA ALA A 367 -7.17 24.98 -3.08
C ALA A 367 -6.26 26.21 -2.90
N LEU A 368 -6.71 27.40 -3.31
CA LEU A 368 -5.98 28.66 -3.09
C LEU A 368 -5.78 28.94 -1.59
N GLU A 369 -6.82 28.73 -0.78
CA GLU A 369 -6.78 28.89 0.66
C GLU A 369 -5.84 27.89 1.33
N CYS A 370 -5.92 26.60 0.98
CA CYS A 370 -5.00 25.57 1.45
C CYS A 370 -3.55 25.87 1.04
N ALA A 371 -3.31 26.29 -0.21
CA ALA A 371 -1.97 26.53 -0.74
C ALA A 371 -1.25 27.67 -0.01
N SER A 372 -1.94 28.80 0.21
CA SER A 372 -1.37 29.93 0.94
C SER A 372 -1.11 29.62 2.42
N GLN A 373 -1.95 28.81 3.06
CA GLN A 373 -1.74 28.39 4.46
C GLN A 373 -0.58 27.40 4.58
N THR A 374 -0.44 26.48 3.63
CA THR A 374 0.62 25.48 3.61
C THR A 374 2.00 26.10 3.44
N LEU A 375 2.17 27.06 2.51
CA LEU A 375 3.45 27.75 2.33
C LEU A 375 3.91 28.46 3.61
N ASP A 376 3.00 29.20 4.25
CA ASP A 376 3.27 29.89 5.53
C ASP A 376 3.66 28.86 6.61
N TYR A 377 2.85 27.81 6.79
CA TYR A 377 3.05 26.77 7.80
C TYR A 377 4.35 25.99 7.65
N PHE A 378 4.69 25.53 6.44
CA PHE A 378 5.93 24.78 6.20
C PHE A 378 7.19 25.66 6.28
N SER A 379 7.08 26.95 5.95
CA SER A 379 8.20 27.88 6.14
C SER A 379 8.53 28.07 7.63
N ASP A 380 7.50 28.09 8.48
CA ASP A 380 7.65 28.12 9.95
C ASP A 380 8.18 26.77 10.48
N VAL A 381 7.55 25.65 10.10
CA VAL A 381 7.84 24.30 10.61
C VAL A 381 9.23 23.79 10.23
N PHE A 382 9.70 24.08 9.02
CA PHE A 382 11.05 23.67 8.57
C PHE A 382 12.11 24.74 8.85
N GLU A 383 11.72 25.89 9.44
CA GLU A 383 12.58 27.04 9.71
C GLU A 383 13.38 27.51 8.46
N ILE A 384 12.78 27.40 7.27
CA ILE A 384 13.35 27.75 5.97
C ILE A 384 12.25 28.40 5.12
N ASP A 385 12.42 29.67 4.79
CA ASP A 385 11.52 30.40 3.87
C ASP A 385 11.46 29.74 2.48
N TYR A 386 10.25 29.64 1.92
CA TYR A 386 10.03 29.28 0.52
C TYR A 386 10.81 30.23 -0.42
N PRO A 387 11.64 29.72 -1.35
CA PRO A 387 12.66 30.54 -2.02
C PRO A 387 12.21 31.22 -3.33
N LEU A 388 11.06 30.88 -3.90
CA LEU A 388 10.62 31.43 -5.19
C LEU A 388 9.71 32.67 -5.02
N PRO A 389 9.72 33.62 -5.97
CA PRO A 389 8.94 34.86 -5.88
C PRO A 389 7.43 34.68 -6.17
N LYS A 390 6.95 33.45 -6.42
CA LYS A 390 5.55 33.08 -6.66
C LYS A 390 5.35 31.59 -6.43
N SER A 391 4.11 31.16 -6.23
CA SER A 391 3.72 29.74 -6.29
C SER A 391 2.43 29.60 -7.10
N ASP A 392 2.51 28.97 -8.26
CA ASP A 392 1.35 28.71 -9.12
C ASP A 392 0.97 27.22 -9.04
N LEU A 393 -0.32 26.93 -8.98
CA LEU A 393 -0.93 25.61 -9.10
C LEU A 393 -1.72 25.57 -10.42
N LEU A 394 -1.72 24.44 -11.15
CA LEU A 394 -2.43 24.30 -12.42
C LEU A 394 -3.31 23.04 -12.45
N ALA A 395 -4.61 23.21 -12.75
CA ALA A 395 -5.52 22.12 -13.03
C ALA A 395 -5.37 21.61 -14.47
N VAL A 396 -4.88 20.38 -14.63
CA VAL A 396 -4.67 19.66 -15.90
C VAL A 396 -5.78 18.62 -16.10
N HIS A 397 -6.42 18.63 -17.27
CA HIS A 397 -7.56 17.74 -17.58
C HIS A 397 -7.18 16.28 -17.83
N GLU A 398 -6.02 16.06 -18.44
CA GLU A 398 -5.47 14.72 -18.72
C GLU A 398 -4.08 14.62 -18.10
N PHE A 399 -4.00 13.90 -16.98
CA PHE A 399 -2.83 13.85 -16.13
C PHE A 399 -2.70 12.45 -15.51
N ALA A 400 -1.55 11.81 -15.68
CA ALA A 400 -1.39 10.42 -15.29
C ALA A 400 -1.45 10.24 -13.76
N MET A 401 -0.87 11.16 -12.99
CA MET A 401 -0.72 11.05 -11.53
C MET A 401 -1.83 11.81 -10.77
N GLY A 402 -1.68 11.97 -9.46
CA GLY A 402 -2.56 12.83 -8.66
C GLY A 402 -2.24 14.31 -8.90
N ALA A 403 -0.96 14.64 -8.70
CA ALA A 403 -0.33 15.91 -8.99
C ALA A 403 1.20 15.68 -9.20
N MET A 404 1.99 16.76 -9.28
CA MET A 404 3.43 16.78 -9.48
C MET A 404 4.00 18.14 -9.02
N GLU A 405 5.07 18.13 -8.22
CA GLU A 405 5.54 19.24 -7.40
C GLU A 405 6.36 20.34 -8.12
N ASN A 406 6.38 20.35 -9.46
CA ASN A 406 7.30 21.14 -10.28
C ASN A 406 7.54 22.54 -9.71
N TRP A 407 8.81 22.91 -9.44
CA TRP A 407 9.11 23.99 -8.49
C TRP A 407 8.47 25.33 -8.90
N GLY A 408 7.45 25.76 -8.16
CA GLY A 408 6.71 27.00 -8.42
C GLY A 408 5.61 26.91 -9.49
N LEU A 409 5.43 25.80 -10.20
CA LEU A 409 4.29 25.53 -11.12
C LEU A 409 3.78 24.10 -10.91
N VAL A 410 3.16 23.86 -9.76
CA VAL A 410 2.66 22.55 -9.38
C VAL A 410 1.46 22.16 -10.25
N THR A 411 1.48 20.97 -10.86
CA THR A 411 0.41 20.50 -11.76
C THR A 411 -0.45 19.44 -11.09
N TYR A 412 -1.77 19.53 -11.22
CA TYR A 412 -2.73 18.63 -10.56
C TYR A 412 -3.73 18.07 -11.57
N ARG A 413 -4.19 16.84 -11.36
CA ARG A 413 -5.45 16.38 -11.97
C ARG A 413 -6.61 17.21 -11.41
N THR A 414 -7.62 17.52 -12.22
CA THR A 414 -8.76 18.37 -11.81
C THR A 414 -9.43 17.93 -10.50
N THR A 415 -9.62 16.62 -10.28
CA THR A 415 -10.17 16.04 -9.04
C THR A 415 -9.26 16.12 -7.80
N ALA A 416 -8.05 16.66 -7.94
CA ALA A 416 -7.09 16.85 -6.85
C ALA A 416 -6.84 18.32 -6.48
N VAL A 417 -7.39 19.28 -7.24
CA VAL A 417 -7.24 20.73 -6.96
C VAL A 417 -8.54 21.54 -7.08
N LEU A 418 -9.58 21.02 -7.73
CA LEU A 418 -10.87 21.71 -7.87
C LEU A 418 -11.94 21.09 -6.96
N PHE A 419 -12.70 21.94 -6.29
CA PHE A 419 -13.80 21.58 -5.41
C PHE A 419 -14.91 22.63 -5.47
N GLU A 420 -16.17 22.20 -5.61
CA GLU A 420 -17.32 23.11 -5.59
C GLU A 420 -18.28 22.73 -4.45
N GLU A 421 -18.35 23.60 -3.43
CA GLU A 421 -19.24 23.46 -2.28
C GLU A 421 -20.71 23.31 -2.76
N GLY A 422 -21.43 22.32 -2.21
CA GLY A 422 -22.80 22.03 -2.64
C GLY A 422 -22.97 21.41 -4.05
N LYS A 423 -21.88 21.05 -4.75
CA LYS A 423 -21.96 20.20 -5.97
C LYS A 423 -21.03 18.98 -5.94
N SER A 424 -19.78 19.15 -5.50
CA SER A 424 -18.84 18.05 -5.29
C SER A 424 -19.26 17.16 -4.11
N ASP A 425 -18.79 15.91 -4.10
CA ASP A 425 -18.80 15.05 -2.91
C ASP A 425 -17.72 15.55 -1.91
N GLU A 426 -18.11 15.77 -0.65
CA GLU A 426 -17.29 16.38 0.41
C GLU A 426 -15.95 15.65 0.63
N LYS A 427 -15.86 14.35 0.35
CA LYS A 427 -14.57 13.62 0.40
C LYS A 427 -13.48 14.23 -0.51
N TYR A 428 -13.85 14.88 -1.62
CA TYR A 428 -12.90 15.55 -2.50
C TYR A 428 -12.34 16.84 -1.86
N ARG A 429 -13.03 17.46 -0.91
CA ARG A 429 -12.49 18.58 -0.13
C ARG A 429 -11.24 18.17 0.63
N ASN A 430 -11.33 17.04 1.34
CA ASN A 430 -10.19 16.50 2.07
C ASN A 430 -9.06 16.09 1.13
N ARG A 431 -9.39 15.39 0.02
CA ARG A 431 -8.41 15.09 -1.03
C ARG A 431 -7.68 16.33 -1.56
N VAL A 432 -8.39 17.43 -1.82
CA VAL A 432 -7.78 18.69 -2.28
C VAL A 432 -6.87 19.28 -1.20
N ALA A 433 -7.32 19.37 0.05
CA ALA A 433 -6.49 19.89 1.15
C ALA A 433 -5.21 19.07 1.35
N TYR A 434 -5.32 17.73 1.34
CA TYR A 434 -4.19 16.83 1.50
C TYR A 434 -3.23 16.86 0.31
N VAL A 435 -3.71 16.76 -0.93
CA VAL A 435 -2.81 16.76 -2.11
C VAL A 435 -2.14 18.12 -2.27
N VAL A 436 -2.85 19.24 -2.10
CA VAL A 436 -2.21 20.58 -2.08
C VAL A 436 -1.14 20.68 -0.99
N ALA A 437 -1.37 20.08 0.18
CA ALA A 437 -0.35 20.04 1.23
C ALA A 437 0.86 19.15 0.87
N HIS A 438 0.62 17.98 0.27
CA HIS A 438 1.67 17.06 -0.20
C HIS A 438 2.59 17.73 -1.23
N GLU A 439 2.04 18.28 -2.31
CA GLU A 439 2.85 18.93 -3.37
C GLU A 439 3.64 20.16 -2.88
N LEU A 440 3.09 20.89 -1.90
CA LEU A 440 3.75 22.05 -1.32
C LEU A 440 4.81 21.65 -0.28
N ALA A 441 4.77 20.43 0.26
CA ALA A 441 5.86 19.88 1.07
C ALA A 441 7.10 19.59 0.22
N HIS A 442 6.91 19.07 -0.99
CA HIS A 442 7.99 18.76 -1.92
C HIS A 442 8.84 19.98 -2.32
N GLN A 443 8.31 21.20 -2.16
CA GLN A 443 9.08 22.44 -2.33
C GLN A 443 10.31 22.49 -1.39
N TRP A 444 10.29 21.72 -0.28
CA TRP A 444 11.45 21.42 0.55
C TRP A 444 11.99 19.99 0.32
N PHE A 445 11.12 18.96 0.29
CA PHE A 445 11.48 17.53 0.14
C PHE A 445 11.32 17.03 -1.30
N GLY A 446 12.30 17.30 -2.14
CA GLY A 446 12.31 16.94 -3.56
C GLY A 446 12.90 18.06 -4.39
N ASN A 447 12.50 19.30 -4.12
CA ASN A 447 12.94 20.48 -4.85
C ASN A 447 14.21 21.08 -4.23
N LEU A 448 14.08 21.62 -3.01
CA LEU A 448 15.20 22.25 -2.30
C LEU A 448 16.28 21.24 -1.94
N VAL A 449 15.88 20.09 -1.38
CA VAL A 449 16.76 18.94 -1.12
C VAL A 449 16.16 17.74 -1.84
N THR A 450 16.95 17.12 -2.71
CA THR A 450 16.53 15.96 -3.52
C THR A 450 17.32 14.74 -3.06
N MET A 451 16.76 13.53 -3.16
CA MET A 451 17.56 12.30 -3.04
C MET A 451 18.76 12.30 -4.01
N ASP A 452 19.88 11.69 -3.65
CA ASP A 452 21.00 11.48 -4.58
C ASP A 452 20.58 10.63 -5.79
N TRP A 453 19.79 9.59 -5.54
CA TRP A 453 19.26 8.71 -6.58
C TRP A 453 17.94 8.09 -6.15
N TRP A 454 17.21 7.57 -7.14
CA TRP A 454 15.87 7.01 -6.99
C TRP A 454 15.74 5.83 -6.01
N ASN A 455 16.86 5.18 -5.64
CA ASN A 455 16.85 4.17 -4.58
C ASN A 455 16.46 4.75 -3.20
N GLU A 456 16.45 6.08 -3.05
CA GLU A 456 16.04 6.79 -1.84
C GLU A 456 14.84 7.73 -2.07
N LEU A 457 14.00 7.46 -3.09
CA LEU A 457 12.78 8.24 -3.43
C LEU A 457 11.89 8.56 -2.22
N TRP A 458 11.86 7.67 -1.21
CA TRP A 458 11.12 7.86 0.04
C TRP A 458 11.50 9.13 0.83
N LEU A 459 12.71 9.68 0.63
CA LEU A 459 13.14 10.94 1.23
C LEU A 459 12.33 12.15 0.74
N ASN A 460 11.81 12.07 -0.49
CA ASN A 460 10.80 12.98 -1.00
C ASN A 460 9.42 12.50 -0.49
N GLU A 461 9.01 11.32 -0.94
CA GLU A 461 7.60 10.91 -0.93
C GLU A 461 7.05 10.50 0.44
N GLY A 462 7.86 9.80 1.23
CA GLY A 462 7.50 9.45 2.61
C GLY A 462 7.40 10.68 3.50
N PHE A 463 8.25 11.69 3.27
CA PHE A 463 8.22 12.95 3.98
C PHE A 463 7.03 13.82 3.56
N ALA A 464 6.85 14.06 2.26
CA ALA A 464 5.72 14.83 1.73
C ALA A 464 4.38 14.24 2.18
N THR A 465 4.24 12.91 2.12
CA THR A 465 3.06 12.19 2.64
C THR A 465 2.83 12.50 4.13
N TRP A 466 3.85 12.38 4.98
CA TRP A 466 3.69 12.59 6.42
C TRP A 466 3.41 14.06 6.80
N VAL A 467 4.16 15.01 6.24
CA VAL A 467 3.99 16.43 6.57
C VAL A 467 2.75 17.05 5.90
N GLY A 468 2.30 16.51 4.77
CA GLY A 468 1.02 16.86 4.15
C GLY A 468 -0.15 16.58 5.10
N TRP A 469 -0.19 15.38 5.68
CA TRP A 469 -1.17 15.06 6.73
C TRP A 469 -1.01 15.92 8.00
N LEU A 470 0.23 16.23 8.41
CA LEU A 470 0.48 17.14 9.54
C LEU A 470 -0.09 18.55 9.30
N ALA A 471 0.01 19.08 8.07
CA ALA A 471 -0.57 20.36 7.72
C ALA A 471 -2.10 20.32 7.73
N VAL A 472 -2.73 19.26 7.18
CA VAL A 472 -4.19 19.10 7.23
C VAL A 472 -4.70 18.97 8.67
N ASP A 473 -3.98 18.27 9.56
CA ASP A 473 -4.31 18.18 10.99
C ASP A 473 -4.22 19.56 11.69
N HIS A 474 -3.28 20.40 11.26
CA HIS A 474 -3.15 21.77 11.78
C HIS A 474 -4.27 22.71 11.30
N PHE A 475 -4.70 22.60 10.05
CA PHE A 475 -5.76 23.44 9.47
C PHE A 475 -7.18 22.94 9.79
N HIS A 476 -7.35 21.63 9.91
CA HIS A 476 -8.64 20.94 10.09
C HIS A 476 -8.58 19.86 11.20
N PRO A 477 -8.26 20.23 12.46
CA PRO A 477 -8.17 19.27 13.57
C PRO A 477 -9.52 18.55 13.83
N GLU A 478 -10.64 19.15 13.42
CA GLU A 478 -11.98 18.54 13.52
C GLU A 478 -12.20 17.36 12.55
N TRP A 479 -11.28 17.12 11.60
CA TRP A 479 -11.35 15.97 10.70
C TRP A 479 -10.74 14.69 11.28
N ASN A 480 -10.09 14.75 12.45
CA ASN A 480 -9.43 13.60 13.08
C ASN A 480 -8.43 12.90 12.13
N VAL A 481 -7.44 13.67 11.65
CA VAL A 481 -6.53 13.27 10.57
C VAL A 481 -5.67 12.05 10.92
N TRP A 482 -5.23 11.90 12.18
CA TRP A 482 -4.41 10.74 12.55
C TRP A 482 -5.16 9.41 12.52
N SER A 483 -6.47 9.41 12.79
CA SER A 483 -7.33 8.23 12.55
C SER A 483 -7.51 7.94 11.05
N GLN A 484 -7.55 8.97 10.19
CA GLN A 484 -7.54 8.79 8.73
C GLN A 484 -6.21 8.18 8.28
N PHE A 485 -5.08 8.71 8.76
CA PHE A 485 -3.73 8.22 8.48
C PHE A 485 -3.57 6.73 8.83
N VAL A 486 -4.15 6.24 9.93
CA VAL A 486 -4.13 4.80 10.23
C VAL A 486 -4.88 3.99 9.16
N THR A 487 -6.06 4.45 8.75
CA THR A 487 -6.92 3.75 7.77
C THR A 487 -6.34 3.80 6.34
N GLU A 488 -5.81 4.95 5.94
CA GLU A 488 -5.43 5.25 4.56
C GLU A 488 -3.94 5.04 4.29
N SER A 489 -3.06 5.31 5.25
CA SER A 489 -1.61 5.08 5.12
C SER A 489 -1.18 3.76 5.76
N VAL A 490 -1.35 3.61 7.08
CA VAL A 490 -0.77 2.47 7.83
C VAL A 490 -1.32 1.13 7.33
N GLN A 491 -2.63 0.97 7.28
CA GLN A 491 -3.26 -0.29 6.88
C GLN A 491 -3.05 -0.62 5.39
N GLN A 492 -2.97 0.37 4.50
CA GLN A 492 -2.70 0.14 3.07
C GLN A 492 -1.24 -0.21 2.78
N ALA A 493 -0.30 0.37 3.55
CA ALA A 493 1.12 0.01 3.52
C ALA A 493 1.33 -1.42 4.04
N MET A 494 0.81 -1.75 5.24
CA MET A 494 0.89 -3.09 5.82
C MET A 494 0.35 -4.15 4.87
N LYS A 495 -0.75 -3.86 4.19
CA LYS A 495 -1.33 -4.79 3.21
C LYS A 495 -0.38 -5.12 2.06
N LEU A 496 0.29 -4.14 1.45
CA LEU A 496 1.27 -4.40 0.38
C LEU A 496 2.53 -5.07 0.94
N ASP A 497 3.00 -4.61 2.10
CA ASP A 497 4.26 -5.07 2.70
C ASP A 497 4.17 -6.45 3.37
N SER A 498 2.95 -6.96 3.56
CA SER A 498 2.67 -8.35 3.97
C SER A 498 2.83 -9.38 2.86
N LEU A 499 3.11 -8.95 1.62
CA LEU A 499 3.41 -9.82 0.49
C LEU A 499 4.91 -10.11 0.41
N ARG A 500 5.28 -11.31 -0.07
CA ARG A 500 6.66 -11.60 -0.49
C ARG A 500 7.09 -10.74 -1.67
N ALA A 501 6.13 -10.31 -2.49
CA ALA A 501 6.29 -9.38 -3.60
C ALA A 501 6.68 -7.93 -3.19
N SER A 502 6.71 -7.60 -1.89
CA SER A 502 7.11 -6.28 -1.40
C SER A 502 8.60 -5.97 -1.65
N HIS A 503 9.03 -4.73 -1.38
CA HIS A 503 10.44 -4.35 -1.30
C HIS A 503 10.74 -3.57 0.00
N ALA A 504 12.02 -3.31 0.27
CA ALA A 504 12.46 -2.42 1.33
C ALA A 504 12.09 -0.96 0.97
N ILE A 505 12.10 -0.03 1.92
CA ILE A 505 11.85 1.40 1.58
C ILE A 505 13.00 1.93 0.71
N GLU A 506 14.25 1.67 1.10
CA GLU A 506 15.42 1.86 0.25
C GLU A 506 15.57 0.62 -0.63
N VAL A 507 15.06 0.71 -1.86
CA VAL A 507 15.06 -0.38 -2.84
C VAL A 507 16.13 -0.15 -3.91
N PRO A 508 16.96 -1.15 -4.28
CA PRO A 508 17.94 -1.01 -5.35
C PRO A 508 17.28 -0.61 -6.68
N VAL A 509 17.65 0.56 -7.21
CA VAL A 509 17.27 1.05 -8.54
C VAL A 509 18.53 1.15 -9.40
N ARG A 510 18.61 0.31 -10.42
CA ARG A 510 19.75 0.28 -11.35
C ARG A 510 19.62 1.35 -12.43
N ASN A 511 18.41 1.54 -12.96
CA ASN A 511 18.14 2.45 -14.07
C ASN A 511 16.91 3.32 -13.76
N ALA A 512 16.93 4.59 -14.16
CA ALA A 512 15.81 5.52 -13.95
C ALA A 512 14.49 5.07 -14.61
N LEU A 513 14.54 4.15 -15.57
CA LEU A 513 13.36 3.52 -16.20
C LEU A 513 12.62 2.53 -15.28
N GLU A 514 13.25 2.08 -14.20
CA GLU A 514 12.65 1.13 -13.24
C GLU A 514 11.78 1.85 -12.18
N VAL A 515 11.89 3.18 -12.08
CA VAL A 515 11.40 3.96 -10.92
C VAL A 515 9.88 4.02 -10.85
N ASP A 516 9.19 4.14 -11.99
CA ASP A 516 7.71 4.16 -12.07
C ASP A 516 7.04 3.00 -11.31
N GLN A 517 7.74 1.87 -11.14
CA GLN A 517 7.22 0.71 -10.41
C GLN A 517 7.31 0.84 -8.88
N ILE A 518 8.21 1.67 -8.36
CA ILE A 518 8.43 1.91 -6.92
C ILE A 518 7.71 3.16 -6.40
N PHE A 519 7.00 3.90 -7.27
CA PHE A 519 5.91 4.82 -6.89
C PHE A 519 4.69 4.00 -6.41
N ASP A 520 4.85 3.33 -5.28
CA ASP A 520 3.84 2.47 -4.67
C ASP A 520 3.66 2.74 -3.16
N HIS A 521 2.80 1.96 -2.49
CA HIS A 521 2.47 2.18 -1.08
C HIS A 521 3.67 2.01 -0.13
N ILE A 522 4.81 1.45 -0.56
CA ILE A 522 6.00 1.34 0.27
C ILE A 522 6.69 2.71 0.39
N SER A 523 7.03 3.34 -0.75
CA SER A 523 7.75 4.62 -0.77
C SER A 523 6.97 5.75 -0.08
N TYR A 524 5.66 5.82 -0.34
CA TYR A 524 4.75 6.80 0.27
C TYR A 524 4.30 6.38 1.67
N LEU A 525 3.51 5.30 1.75
CA LEU A 525 2.67 4.99 2.92
C LEU A 525 3.43 4.23 4.01
N LYS A 526 4.36 3.31 3.66
CA LYS A 526 5.28 2.71 4.64
C LYS A 526 6.30 3.75 5.10
N GLY A 527 6.91 4.50 4.18
CA GLY A 527 7.84 5.60 4.48
C GLY A 527 7.28 6.59 5.51
N SER A 528 6.12 7.19 5.22
CA SER A 528 5.41 8.09 6.15
C SER A 528 4.97 7.43 7.46
N SER A 529 4.57 6.16 7.46
CA SER A 529 4.19 5.45 8.68
C SER A 529 5.40 5.20 9.61
N VAL A 530 6.55 4.87 9.01
CA VAL A 530 7.83 4.73 9.73
C VAL A 530 8.33 6.09 10.24
N ILE A 531 8.12 7.17 9.48
CA ILE A 531 8.35 8.54 9.95
C ILE A 531 7.43 8.90 11.13
N ARG A 532 6.13 8.60 11.07
CA ARG A 532 5.18 8.82 12.19
C ARG A 532 5.64 8.07 13.45
N MET A 533 6.06 6.80 13.31
CA MET A 533 6.60 5.99 14.40
C MET A 533 7.85 6.63 15.03
N LEU A 534 8.82 7.06 14.20
CA LEU A 534 10.05 7.71 14.66
C LEU A 534 9.77 9.07 15.32
N SER A 535 8.95 9.92 14.69
CA SER A 535 8.53 11.22 15.22
C SER A 535 7.82 11.08 16.57
N SER A 536 6.95 10.07 16.73
CA SER A 536 6.32 9.74 18.01
C SER A 536 7.30 9.23 19.07
N HIS A 537 8.45 8.65 18.68
CA HIS A 537 9.46 8.13 19.62
C HIS A 537 10.51 9.19 20.03
N LEU A 538 10.86 10.12 19.13
CA LEU A 538 11.76 11.24 19.44
C LEU A 538 11.03 12.41 20.09
N GLY A 539 9.72 12.54 19.83
CA GLY A 539 8.94 13.74 20.10
C GLY A 539 8.95 14.65 18.89
N GLN A 540 7.76 15.09 18.45
CA GLN A 540 7.56 15.78 17.18
C GLN A 540 8.41 17.06 17.04
N GLU A 541 8.54 17.87 18.09
CA GLU A 541 9.37 19.09 18.08
C GLU A 541 10.85 18.78 17.84
N VAL A 542 11.38 17.72 18.49
CA VAL A 542 12.77 17.27 18.34
C VAL A 542 13.01 16.71 16.95
N PHE A 543 12.05 15.93 16.44
CA PHE A 543 12.08 15.38 15.08
C PHE A 543 12.11 16.51 14.03
N LEU A 544 11.18 17.47 14.10
CA LEU A 544 11.09 18.58 13.14
C LEU A 544 12.34 19.48 13.19
N LYS A 545 12.96 19.68 14.35
CA LYS A 545 14.25 20.39 14.46
C LYS A 545 15.40 19.64 13.78
N GLY A 546 15.45 18.31 13.88
CA GLY A 546 16.42 17.49 13.14
C GLY A 546 16.20 17.52 11.63
N VAL A 547 14.93 17.52 11.20
CA VAL A 547 14.53 17.68 9.79
C VAL A 547 14.90 19.07 9.25
N ALA A 548 14.65 20.14 10.02
CA ALA A 548 15.07 21.50 9.67
C ALA A 548 16.60 21.62 9.54
N LYS A 549 17.36 20.97 10.44
CA LYS A 549 18.82 20.90 10.37
C LYS A 549 19.30 20.17 9.11
N TYR A 550 18.70 19.03 8.76
CA TYR A 550 18.95 18.29 7.52
C TYR A 550 18.70 19.17 6.28
N LEU A 551 17.51 19.78 6.17
CA LEU A 551 17.17 20.63 5.04
C LEU A 551 18.12 21.84 4.91
N LYS A 552 18.51 22.47 6.02
CA LYS A 552 19.47 23.59 6.04
C LYS A 552 20.87 23.19 5.57
N ALA A 553 21.31 21.96 5.86
CA ALA A 553 22.63 21.45 5.49
C ALA A 553 22.71 21.07 3.99
N HIS A 554 21.64 20.52 3.42
CA HIS A 554 21.62 19.99 2.05
C HIS A 554 20.89 20.88 1.02
N LYS A 555 20.38 22.05 1.43
CA LYS A 555 19.65 22.98 0.54
C LYS A 555 20.38 23.22 -0.78
N TYR A 556 19.61 23.19 -1.88
CA TYR A 556 20.07 23.30 -3.27
C TYR A 556 20.97 22.15 -3.77
N GLY A 557 21.25 21.15 -2.93
CA GLY A 557 22.01 19.96 -3.30
C GLY A 557 21.16 18.69 -3.24
N ASN A 558 21.84 17.57 -3.07
CA ASN A 558 21.24 16.25 -2.88
C ASN A 558 21.64 15.67 -1.52
N ALA A 559 20.90 14.66 -1.05
CA ALA A 559 21.12 14.03 0.25
C ALA A 559 20.71 12.55 0.24
N THR A 560 21.15 11.83 1.28
CA THR A 560 20.91 10.41 1.50
C THR A 560 20.18 10.15 2.83
N THR A 561 19.71 8.92 3.01
CA THR A 561 19.10 8.40 4.24
C THR A 561 20.03 8.59 5.44
N ASN A 562 21.35 8.42 5.25
CA ASN A 562 22.33 8.55 6.31
C ASN A 562 22.54 10.01 6.74
N ASP A 563 22.35 10.98 5.84
CA ASP A 563 22.42 12.41 6.17
C ASP A 563 21.25 12.82 7.08
N LEU A 564 20.05 12.35 6.76
CA LEU A 564 18.85 12.52 7.59
C LEU A 564 19.03 11.90 8.98
N TRP A 565 19.53 10.66 9.05
CA TRP A 565 19.82 9.98 10.32
C TRP A 565 20.89 10.70 11.14
N SER A 566 21.91 11.25 10.50
CA SER A 566 22.95 12.03 11.18
C SER A 566 22.37 13.30 11.81
N ALA A 567 21.54 14.05 11.08
CA ALA A 567 20.90 15.26 11.58
C ALA A 567 19.89 14.99 12.72
N LEU A 568 19.07 13.94 12.59
CA LEU A 568 18.14 13.51 13.64
C LEU A 568 18.86 12.95 14.88
N SER A 569 19.99 12.27 14.70
CA SER A 569 20.78 11.74 15.83
C SER A 569 21.43 12.86 16.64
N GLU A 570 22.01 13.86 15.97
CA GLU A 570 22.62 15.01 16.65
C GLU A 570 21.60 15.81 17.47
N VAL A 571 20.40 16.07 16.91
CA VAL A 571 19.36 16.87 17.59
C VAL A 571 18.65 16.10 18.69
N SER A 572 18.46 14.78 18.54
CA SER A 572 17.76 13.96 19.55
C SER A 572 18.66 13.38 20.63
N GLY A 573 19.98 13.34 20.43
CA GLY A 573 20.93 12.67 21.33
C GLY A 573 20.79 11.14 21.35
N LYS A 574 20.09 10.54 20.37
CA LYS A 574 19.93 9.09 20.19
C LYS A 574 20.58 8.67 18.88
N ASP A 575 21.17 7.48 18.82
CA ASP A 575 21.69 6.89 17.57
C ASP A 575 20.53 6.37 16.71
N VAL A 576 19.94 7.25 15.88
CA VAL A 576 18.77 6.94 15.03
C VAL A 576 19.11 5.89 13.98
N THR A 577 20.32 5.95 13.40
CA THR A 577 20.82 4.99 12.41
C THR A 577 20.72 3.55 12.95
N SER A 578 21.23 3.31 14.16
CA SER A 578 21.32 1.96 14.75
C SER A 578 20.00 1.19 14.84
N PHE A 579 18.86 1.90 14.95
CA PHE A 579 17.55 1.29 15.15
C PHE A 579 16.55 1.54 14.01
N MET A 580 16.78 2.52 13.13
CA MET A 580 15.95 2.79 11.96
C MET A 580 16.42 2.09 10.69
N ASP A 581 17.71 1.72 10.59
CA ASP A 581 18.26 1.03 9.42
C ASP A 581 17.47 -0.22 8.98
N PRO A 582 17.02 -1.12 9.88
CA PRO A 582 16.16 -2.23 9.49
C PRO A 582 14.87 -1.75 8.81
N TRP A 583 14.20 -0.72 9.35
CA TRP A 583 12.92 -0.19 8.85
C TRP A 583 13.00 0.33 7.43
N ILE A 584 14.17 0.83 7.03
CA ILE A 584 14.40 1.31 5.67
C ILE A 584 14.94 0.22 4.75
N ARG A 585 15.90 -0.60 5.21
CA ARG A 585 16.70 -1.52 4.37
C ARG A 585 16.26 -2.98 4.40
N LYS A 586 15.20 -3.34 5.12
CA LYS A 586 14.63 -4.70 5.14
C LYS A 586 13.19 -4.72 4.63
N ILE A 587 12.85 -5.80 3.92
CA ILE A 587 11.52 -6.02 3.33
C ILE A 587 10.56 -6.49 4.43
N GLY A 588 9.31 -6.04 4.38
CA GLY A 588 8.28 -6.45 5.34
C GLY A 588 8.36 -5.70 6.67
N PHE A 589 7.55 -6.19 7.61
CA PHE A 589 7.38 -5.64 8.96
C PHE A 589 7.00 -6.78 9.93
N PRO A 590 7.07 -6.58 11.25
CA PRO A 590 6.74 -7.62 12.21
C PRO A 590 5.26 -7.69 12.60
N VAL A 591 4.84 -8.89 13.00
CA VAL A 591 3.77 -9.13 13.97
C VAL A 591 4.38 -9.28 15.35
N VAL A 592 3.76 -8.67 16.36
CA VAL A 592 4.08 -8.85 17.77
C VAL A 592 3.02 -9.75 18.40
N ASN A 593 3.41 -10.98 18.72
CA ASN A 593 2.59 -11.93 19.46
C ASN A 593 2.60 -11.57 20.94
N VAL A 594 1.42 -11.52 21.56
CA VAL A 594 1.23 -11.24 22.99
C VAL A 594 0.70 -12.49 23.70
N THR A 595 1.37 -12.92 24.77
CA THR A 595 0.87 -13.98 25.66
C THR A 595 0.69 -13.43 27.08
N GLU A 596 -0.43 -13.76 27.70
CA GLU A 596 -0.81 -13.24 29.01
C GLU A 596 -0.32 -14.13 30.15
N GLN A 597 0.18 -13.49 31.21
CA GLN A 597 0.42 -14.04 32.54
C GLN A 597 -0.18 -13.07 33.57
N THR A 598 -0.39 -13.47 34.82
CA THR A 598 -1.20 -12.68 35.77
C THR A 598 -0.78 -11.20 35.88
N ASN A 599 0.52 -10.93 36.04
CA ASN A 599 1.08 -9.59 36.27
C ASN A 599 2.16 -9.18 35.24
N HIS A 600 2.22 -9.87 34.10
CA HIS A 600 3.10 -9.53 32.97
C HIS A 600 2.54 -10.06 31.66
N ILE A 601 2.99 -9.50 30.54
CA ILE A 601 2.82 -10.11 29.22
C ILE A 601 4.19 -10.54 28.68
N ASN A 602 4.26 -11.64 27.95
CA ASN A 602 5.44 -11.93 27.13
C ASN A 602 5.12 -11.55 25.68
N VAL A 603 6.09 -10.91 25.03
CA VAL A 603 5.98 -10.47 23.63
C VAL A 603 7.05 -11.16 22.79
N ASP A 604 6.69 -11.61 21.59
CA ASP A 604 7.66 -12.05 20.56
C ASP A 604 7.38 -11.40 19.21
N GLN A 605 8.44 -11.10 18.44
CA GLN A 605 8.37 -10.49 17.12
C GLN A 605 8.76 -11.47 16.03
N ARG A 606 7.97 -11.52 14.96
CA ARG A 606 8.25 -12.30 13.74
C ARG A 606 7.86 -11.50 12.51
N ARG A 607 8.50 -11.69 11.37
CA ARG A 607 8.03 -11.13 10.10
C ARG A 607 6.60 -11.60 9.83
N PHE A 608 5.72 -10.67 9.49
CA PHE A 608 4.36 -10.97 9.06
C PHE A 608 4.31 -11.24 7.55
N LEU A 609 3.57 -12.26 7.13
CA LEU A 609 3.19 -12.49 5.72
C LEU A 609 1.71 -12.88 5.64
N ALA A 610 0.98 -12.30 4.68
CA ALA A 610 -0.44 -12.59 4.46
C ALA A 610 -0.71 -14.05 4.04
N SER A 611 0.31 -14.76 3.55
CA SER A 611 0.24 -16.17 3.20
C SER A 611 0.38 -17.13 4.41
N GLY A 612 0.83 -16.64 5.56
CA GLY A 612 0.98 -17.41 6.82
C GLY A 612 2.13 -18.42 6.88
N ASP A 613 2.83 -18.65 5.78
CA ASP A 613 3.86 -19.68 5.60
C ASP A 613 5.29 -19.11 5.68
N VAL A 614 5.55 -18.20 6.62
CA VAL A 614 6.85 -17.55 6.85
C VAL A 614 7.94 -18.59 7.12
N LYS A 615 9.04 -18.54 6.36
CA LYS A 615 10.18 -19.45 6.54
C LYS A 615 11.23 -18.89 7.51
N PRO A 616 12.08 -19.71 8.14
CA PRO A 616 13.13 -19.24 9.04
C PRO A 616 14.06 -18.20 8.41
N GLU A 617 14.48 -18.39 7.16
CA GLU A 617 15.32 -17.45 6.41
C GLU A 617 14.59 -16.14 6.04
N GLU A 618 13.26 -16.11 6.12
CA GLU A 618 12.45 -14.90 5.92
C GLU A 618 12.27 -14.10 7.23
N ASP A 619 12.52 -14.70 8.40
CA ASP A 619 12.34 -14.11 9.74
C ASP A 619 13.68 -13.85 10.49
N GLU A 620 14.78 -13.68 9.76
CA GLU A 620 16.07 -13.33 10.39
C GLU A 620 16.14 -11.89 10.91
N THR A 621 15.25 -11.01 10.42
CA THR A 621 15.32 -9.57 10.75
C THR A 621 14.94 -9.30 12.21
N MET A 622 15.78 -8.49 12.84
CA MET A 622 15.61 -7.95 14.19
C MET A 622 15.08 -6.53 14.10
N TRP A 623 13.81 -6.32 14.43
CA TRP A 623 13.20 -5.00 14.45
C TRP A 623 13.39 -4.35 15.81
N TRP A 624 13.76 -3.06 15.83
CA TRP A 624 13.51 -2.22 16.98
C TRP A 624 12.04 -1.81 16.97
N ILE A 625 11.29 -2.19 18.00
CA ILE A 625 9.84 -1.94 18.05
C ILE A 625 9.51 -1.10 19.30
N PRO A 626 9.04 0.16 19.15
CA PRO A 626 8.48 0.91 20.27
C PRO A 626 7.11 0.32 20.65
N LEU A 627 7.03 -0.38 21.80
CA LEU A 627 5.85 -1.19 22.16
C LEU A 627 4.60 -0.35 22.49
N GLY A 628 4.78 0.91 22.92
CA GLY A 628 3.70 1.88 23.15
C GLY A 628 2.50 1.32 23.90
N ILE A 629 2.61 1.09 25.22
CA ILE A 629 1.58 0.37 25.98
C ILE A 629 0.69 1.34 26.76
N LYS A 630 -0.63 1.17 26.66
CA LYS A 630 -1.63 1.70 27.61
C LYS A 630 -2.06 0.57 28.57
N SER A 631 -2.26 0.86 29.85
CA SER A 631 -2.67 -0.14 30.86
C SER A 631 -3.49 0.44 32.01
N GLY A 632 -4.10 -0.44 32.81
CA GLY A 632 -4.89 -0.08 33.99
C GLY A 632 -6.32 0.36 33.66
N PRO A 633 -7.15 0.64 34.68
CA PRO A 633 -8.60 0.85 34.51
C PRO A 633 -8.96 2.14 33.75
N LYS A 634 -7.99 3.01 33.49
CA LYS A 634 -8.12 4.28 32.78
C LYS A 634 -7.30 4.34 31.47
N ALA A 635 -6.70 3.23 31.05
CA ALA A 635 -5.82 3.16 29.86
C ALA A 635 -4.67 4.18 29.89
N GLU A 636 -4.02 4.31 31.05
CA GLU A 636 -2.90 5.25 31.26
C GLU A 636 -1.64 4.76 30.53
N ASN A 637 -0.76 5.69 30.11
CA ASN A 637 0.50 5.32 29.45
C ASN A 637 1.39 4.55 30.43
N ALA A 638 1.78 3.33 30.07
CA ALA A 638 2.82 2.60 30.77
C ALA A 638 4.21 3.18 30.45
N ASN A 639 5.23 2.77 31.21
CA ASN A 639 6.62 3.15 30.96
C ASN A 639 7.05 2.82 29.52
N VAL A 640 7.79 3.73 28.88
CA VAL A 640 8.30 3.53 27.52
C VAL A 640 9.21 2.31 27.49
N ARG A 641 8.83 1.29 26.70
CA ARG A 641 9.60 0.07 26.48
C ARG A 641 9.73 -0.19 24.98
N ASN A 642 10.93 -0.57 24.56
CA ASN A 642 11.24 -0.96 23.19
C ASN A 642 11.58 -2.45 23.19
N LEU A 643 11.03 -3.22 22.25
CA LEU A 643 11.46 -4.59 22.00
C LEU A 643 12.64 -4.56 21.02
N THR A 644 13.81 -5.02 21.47
CA THR A 644 15.05 -5.10 20.68
C THR A 644 15.57 -6.53 20.52
N LYS A 645 14.81 -7.51 21.04
CA LYS A 645 15.10 -8.96 21.02
C LYS A 645 13.95 -9.69 20.32
N LYS A 646 14.15 -10.96 19.92
CA LYS A 646 13.07 -11.76 19.32
C LYS A 646 11.91 -11.94 20.28
N SER A 647 12.18 -12.04 21.59
CA SER A 647 11.17 -12.03 22.64
C SER A 647 11.65 -11.30 23.89
N ASP A 648 10.71 -10.79 24.68
CA ASP A 648 10.97 -10.20 26.00
C ASP A 648 9.74 -10.31 26.92
N SER A 649 9.94 -10.09 28.22
CA SER A 649 8.87 -10.11 29.23
C SER A 649 8.59 -8.70 29.75
N VAL A 650 7.34 -8.26 29.62
CA VAL A 650 6.87 -6.93 30.03
C VAL A 650 6.16 -7.06 31.38
N ALA A 651 6.93 -6.88 32.45
CA ALA A 651 6.44 -6.76 33.83
C ALA A 651 5.47 -5.57 34.02
N ASP A 652 4.77 -5.53 35.16
CA ASP A 652 3.89 -4.43 35.58
C ASP A 652 2.60 -4.27 34.76
N ILE A 653 2.17 -5.34 34.06
CA ILE A 653 0.92 -5.39 33.30
C ILE A 653 -0.03 -6.37 33.96
N ASN A 654 -1.04 -5.87 34.69
CA ASN A 654 -2.10 -6.72 35.25
C ASN A 654 -3.02 -7.21 34.12
N CYS A 655 -2.90 -8.47 33.71
CA CYS A 655 -3.72 -9.03 32.63
C CYS A 655 -5.19 -9.28 33.03
N SER A 656 -5.57 -9.14 34.30
CA SER A 656 -6.99 -9.09 34.67
C SER A 656 -7.64 -7.75 34.30
N GLU A 657 -6.86 -6.68 34.13
CA GLU A 657 -7.31 -5.34 33.77
C GLU A 657 -7.18 -5.08 32.25
N PHE A 658 -7.49 -3.84 31.85
CA PHE A 658 -7.26 -3.35 30.49
C PHE A 658 -5.77 -3.13 30.23
N TYR A 659 -5.30 -3.57 29.06
CA TYR A 659 -4.04 -3.14 28.48
C TYR A 659 -4.11 -3.24 26.95
N LYS A 660 -3.39 -2.35 26.23
CA LYS A 660 -3.26 -2.32 24.76
C LYS A 660 -1.82 -1.97 24.40
N VAL A 661 -1.19 -2.82 23.59
CA VAL A 661 0.12 -2.61 22.93
C VAL A 661 -0.12 -1.92 21.58
N ASN A 662 0.89 -1.22 21.05
CA ASN A 662 0.79 -0.33 19.88
C ASN A 662 -0.28 0.75 20.06
N LYS A 663 -0.13 1.59 21.09
CA LYS A 663 -1.06 2.69 21.37
C LYS A 663 -1.23 3.58 20.14
N ASP A 664 -2.47 3.98 19.90
CA ASP A 664 -2.86 4.92 18.85
C ASP A 664 -2.37 4.49 17.44
N GLN A 665 -2.14 3.17 17.29
CA GLN A 665 -1.50 2.50 16.15
C GLN A 665 -0.30 3.29 15.58
N CYS A 666 0.55 3.83 16.45
CA CYS A 666 1.72 4.64 16.05
C CYS A 666 2.90 3.81 15.52
N GLY A 667 2.99 2.53 15.90
CA GLY A 667 4.04 1.62 15.45
C GLY A 667 3.65 0.85 14.19
N PHE A 668 4.60 0.65 13.28
CA PHE A 668 4.39 -0.09 12.03
C PHE A 668 4.50 -1.61 12.23
N TYR A 669 3.63 -2.18 13.06
CA TYR A 669 3.55 -3.61 13.33
C TYR A 669 2.13 -4.06 13.68
N HIS A 670 1.77 -5.29 13.30
CA HIS A 670 0.52 -5.92 13.76
C HIS A 670 0.68 -6.43 15.19
N THR A 671 -0.40 -6.45 15.97
CA THR A 671 -0.40 -7.05 17.31
C THR A 671 -1.36 -8.23 17.39
N ASN A 672 -0.82 -9.42 17.62
CA ASN A 672 -1.60 -10.65 17.78
C ASN A 672 -1.88 -10.92 19.27
N TYR A 673 -3.15 -11.06 19.62
CA TYR A 673 -3.62 -11.21 21.00
C TYR A 673 -4.34 -12.56 21.21
N PRO A 674 -4.40 -13.08 22.45
CA PRO A 674 -5.27 -14.20 22.78
C PRO A 674 -6.73 -13.88 22.45
N GLN A 675 -7.49 -14.87 21.97
CA GLN A 675 -8.87 -14.66 21.51
C GLN A 675 -9.77 -13.99 22.57
N ASP A 676 -9.64 -14.39 23.84
CA ASP A 676 -10.38 -13.79 24.96
C ASP A 676 -10.07 -12.29 25.17
N ARG A 677 -8.87 -11.83 24.82
CA ARG A 677 -8.48 -10.42 24.89
C ARG A 677 -9.21 -9.59 23.82
N LEU A 678 -9.42 -10.13 22.62
CA LEU A 678 -10.21 -9.46 21.59
C LEU A 678 -11.66 -9.23 22.04
N VAL A 679 -12.26 -10.21 22.74
CA VAL A 679 -13.59 -10.06 23.33
C VAL A 679 -13.59 -8.96 24.41
N LYS A 680 -12.61 -8.99 25.34
CA LYS A 680 -12.43 -7.94 26.35
C LYS A 680 -12.27 -6.55 25.73
N PHE A 681 -11.57 -6.41 24.59
CA PHE A 681 -11.45 -5.13 23.88
C PHE A 681 -12.78 -4.64 23.30
N GLY A 682 -13.62 -5.52 22.74
CA GLY A 682 -14.96 -5.14 22.28
C GLY A 682 -15.86 -4.65 23.43
N ASP A 683 -15.73 -5.28 24.61
CA ASP A 683 -16.46 -4.89 25.83
C ASP A 683 -15.91 -3.60 26.48
N SER A 684 -14.62 -3.29 26.30
CA SER A 684 -13.93 -2.10 26.81
C SER A 684 -13.58 -1.08 25.72
N ARG A 685 -14.30 -1.08 24.59
CA ARG A 685 -14.01 -0.25 23.40
C ARG A 685 -13.95 1.25 23.68
N ASN A 686 -14.63 1.71 24.73
CA ASN A 686 -14.60 3.10 25.20
C ASN A 686 -13.25 3.54 25.84
N LEU A 687 -12.33 2.60 26.10
CA LEU A 687 -10.96 2.88 26.57
C LEU A 687 -9.93 2.94 25.42
N LEU A 688 -10.33 2.60 24.20
CA LEU A 688 -9.50 2.63 23.00
C LEU A 688 -9.71 3.97 22.26
N SER A 689 -8.63 4.61 21.81
CA SER A 689 -8.71 5.73 20.85
C SER A 689 -9.27 5.26 19.50
N SER A 690 -9.69 6.17 18.64
CA SER A 690 -10.22 5.79 17.33
C SER A 690 -9.15 5.09 16.48
N GLU A 691 -7.90 5.53 16.57
CA GLU A 691 -6.72 4.87 16.02
C GLU A 691 -6.53 3.44 16.58
N ASP A 692 -6.66 3.26 17.90
CA ASP A 692 -6.58 1.92 18.53
C ASP A 692 -7.71 1.00 18.06
N ARG A 693 -8.94 1.52 17.83
CA ARG A 693 -10.08 0.75 17.33
C ARG A 693 -9.90 0.37 15.85
N ILE A 694 -9.47 1.31 15.01
CA ILE A 694 -9.13 1.07 13.59
C ILE A 694 -8.00 0.04 13.50
N GLY A 695 -6.91 0.25 14.23
CA GLY A 695 -5.74 -0.64 14.26
C GLY A 695 -6.10 -2.06 14.68
N LEU A 696 -6.88 -2.22 15.76
CA LEU A 696 -7.31 -3.54 16.24
C LEU A 696 -8.17 -4.31 15.21
N ILE A 697 -9.05 -3.63 14.48
CA ILE A 697 -9.92 -4.24 13.47
C ILE A 697 -9.14 -4.55 12.17
N GLY A 698 -8.14 -3.73 11.84
CA GLY A 698 -7.19 -3.99 10.76
C GLY A 698 -6.30 -5.20 11.06
N ASP A 699 -5.63 -5.19 12.21
CA ASP A 699 -4.77 -6.28 12.69
C ASP A 699 -5.55 -7.61 12.75
N ALA A 700 -6.75 -7.63 13.35
CA ALA A 700 -7.58 -8.83 13.41
C ALA A 700 -7.99 -9.36 12.02
N ALA A 701 -8.16 -8.47 11.04
CA ALA A 701 -8.48 -8.87 9.66
C ALA A 701 -7.25 -9.42 8.92
N SER A 702 -6.08 -8.80 9.06
CA SER A 702 -4.83 -9.30 8.50
C SER A 702 -4.42 -10.66 9.11
N LEU A 703 -4.52 -10.79 10.43
CA LEU A 703 -4.21 -12.05 11.14
C LEU A 703 -5.18 -13.18 10.76
N ALA A 704 -6.46 -12.88 10.47
CA ALA A 704 -7.40 -13.85 9.92
C ALA A 704 -6.99 -14.31 8.51
N VAL A 705 -6.39 -13.45 7.68
CA VAL A 705 -5.86 -13.80 6.35
C VAL A 705 -4.59 -14.65 6.45
N SER A 706 -3.63 -14.31 7.33
CA SER A 706 -2.43 -15.15 7.53
C SER A 706 -2.79 -16.51 8.17
N GLY A 707 -3.76 -16.54 9.07
CA GLY A 707 -4.15 -17.72 9.85
C GLY A 707 -3.55 -17.77 11.26
N GLU A 708 -2.89 -16.68 11.67
CA GLU A 708 -2.49 -16.47 13.06
C GLU A 708 -3.68 -16.06 13.95
N GLY A 709 -4.72 -15.49 13.34
CA GLY A 709 -6.06 -15.30 13.90
C GLY A 709 -7.11 -16.06 13.09
N SER A 710 -8.40 -15.85 13.39
CA SER A 710 -9.51 -16.48 12.66
C SER A 710 -10.58 -15.48 12.24
N THR A 711 -11.25 -15.77 11.12
CA THR A 711 -12.35 -14.95 10.60
C THR A 711 -13.50 -14.86 11.59
N VAL A 712 -13.77 -15.95 12.30
CA VAL A 712 -14.81 -16.01 13.35
C VAL A 712 -14.50 -15.03 14.50
N SER A 713 -13.22 -14.89 14.88
CA SER A 713 -12.80 -13.91 15.89
C SER A 713 -12.97 -12.47 15.41
N LEU A 714 -12.63 -12.18 14.14
CA LEU A 714 -12.89 -10.88 13.52
C LEU A 714 -14.38 -10.53 13.52
N LEU A 715 -15.24 -11.47 13.10
CA LEU A 715 -16.70 -11.26 13.07
C LEU A 715 -17.25 -11.01 14.48
N ALA A 716 -16.84 -11.81 15.47
CA ALA A 716 -17.26 -11.63 16.87
C ALA A 716 -16.75 -10.33 17.50
N LEU A 717 -15.55 -9.86 17.15
CA LEU A 717 -15.04 -8.55 17.54
C LEU A 717 -15.90 -7.43 16.94
N VAL A 718 -16.14 -7.46 15.63
CA VAL A 718 -16.90 -6.45 14.90
C VAL A 718 -18.37 -6.40 15.35
N GLU A 719 -18.98 -7.52 15.77
CA GLU A 719 -20.34 -7.56 16.34
C GLU A 719 -20.50 -6.63 17.56
N LYS A 720 -19.41 -6.32 18.28
CA LYS A 720 -19.37 -5.39 19.42
C LYS A 720 -19.38 -3.89 19.03
N PHE A 721 -19.30 -3.57 17.73
CA PHE A 721 -19.24 -2.19 17.21
C PHE A 721 -20.55 -1.74 16.54
N GLN A 722 -21.65 -2.49 16.69
CA GLN A 722 -22.97 -2.13 16.14
C GLN A 722 -23.51 -0.74 16.58
N ASP A 723 -23.00 -0.18 17.68
CA ASP A 723 -23.35 1.13 18.22
C ASP A 723 -22.25 2.20 18.06
N GLU A 724 -21.17 1.89 17.32
CA GLU A 724 -20.08 2.81 17.01
C GLU A 724 -20.59 4.07 16.29
N ALA A 725 -19.97 5.21 16.60
CA ALA A 725 -20.32 6.51 16.05
C ALA A 725 -19.18 7.13 15.21
N ASP A 726 -17.97 6.61 15.31
CA ASP A 726 -16.82 7.11 14.57
C ASP A 726 -16.85 6.70 13.09
N CYS A 727 -16.78 7.70 12.19
CA CYS A 727 -16.78 7.53 10.74
C CYS A 727 -15.65 6.61 10.23
N LEU A 728 -14.47 6.73 10.83
CA LEU A 728 -13.23 6.12 10.35
C LEU A 728 -13.12 4.68 10.86
N VAL A 729 -13.61 4.42 12.09
CA VAL A 729 -13.82 3.05 12.57
C VAL A 729 -14.82 2.31 11.66
N TRP A 730 -15.95 2.94 11.29
CA TRP A 730 -16.89 2.34 10.33
C TRP A 730 -16.28 2.12 8.94
N ALA A 731 -15.43 3.03 8.45
CA ALA A 731 -14.69 2.87 7.20
C ALA A 731 -13.79 1.62 7.23
N GLN A 732 -13.07 1.41 8.33
CA GLN A 732 -12.23 0.22 8.54
C GLN A 732 -13.06 -1.07 8.63
N ILE A 733 -14.17 -1.07 9.40
CA ILE A 733 -15.08 -2.24 9.49
C ILE A 733 -15.60 -2.61 8.10
N MET A 734 -16.07 -1.64 7.32
CA MET A 734 -16.59 -1.87 5.96
C MET A 734 -15.50 -2.32 4.99
N THR A 735 -14.26 -1.86 5.17
CA THR A 735 -13.10 -2.32 4.39
C THR A 735 -12.75 -3.78 4.70
N SER A 736 -12.67 -4.15 5.98
CA SER A 736 -12.41 -5.54 6.41
C SER A 736 -13.51 -6.50 5.92
N LEU A 737 -14.80 -6.17 6.16
CA LEU A 737 -15.92 -6.99 5.70
C LEU A 737 -16.06 -7.01 4.16
N GLY A 738 -15.70 -5.92 3.48
CA GLY A 738 -15.68 -5.85 2.02
C GLY A 738 -14.63 -6.76 1.39
N ASN A 739 -13.43 -6.83 1.97
CA ASN A 739 -12.39 -7.77 1.53
C ASN A 739 -12.83 -9.22 1.79
N LEU A 740 -13.41 -9.51 2.96
CA LEU A 740 -13.96 -10.84 3.28
C LEU A 740 -15.02 -11.27 2.25
N ARG A 741 -16.05 -10.44 2.01
CA ARG A 741 -17.09 -10.68 1.01
C ARG A 741 -16.55 -10.82 -0.41
N SER A 742 -15.43 -10.17 -0.73
CA SER A 742 -14.77 -10.27 -2.04
C SER A 742 -14.08 -11.62 -2.26
N ILE A 743 -13.53 -12.23 -1.20
CA ILE A 743 -12.78 -13.49 -1.26
C ILE A 743 -13.73 -14.68 -1.29
N PHE A 744 -14.73 -14.71 -0.40
CA PHE A 744 -15.74 -15.78 -0.33
C PHE A 744 -16.97 -15.54 -1.24
N GLY A 745 -16.92 -14.50 -2.09
CA GLY A 745 -18.08 -14.05 -2.87
C GLY A 745 -18.61 -15.04 -3.91
N THR A 746 -17.80 -16.04 -4.30
CA THR A 746 -18.18 -17.13 -5.22
C THR A 746 -18.88 -18.29 -4.52
N HIS A 747 -18.74 -18.46 -3.20
CA HIS A 747 -19.48 -19.49 -2.45
C HIS A 747 -20.85 -18.95 -2.06
N GLU A 748 -21.91 -19.39 -2.74
CA GLU A 748 -23.25 -18.77 -2.65
C GLU A 748 -23.79 -18.66 -1.21
N ALA A 749 -23.73 -19.72 -0.40
CA ALA A 749 -24.26 -19.71 0.97
C ALA A 749 -23.51 -18.71 1.88
N ILE A 750 -22.18 -18.73 1.86
CA ILE A 750 -21.33 -17.77 2.62
C ILE A 750 -21.55 -16.34 2.11
N SER A 751 -21.62 -16.14 0.80
CA SER A 751 -21.87 -14.83 0.18
C SER A 751 -23.22 -14.23 0.62
N LYS A 752 -24.29 -15.04 0.67
CA LYS A 752 -25.60 -14.65 1.22
C LYS A 752 -25.55 -14.43 2.73
N GLY A 753 -24.92 -15.34 3.49
CA GLY A 753 -24.81 -15.23 4.94
C GLY A 753 -24.02 -13.99 5.39
N LEU A 754 -22.88 -13.70 4.76
CA LEU A 754 -22.11 -12.47 4.99
C LEU A 754 -22.88 -11.21 4.56
N LYS A 755 -23.68 -11.25 3.49
CA LYS A 755 -24.59 -10.14 3.12
C LYS A 755 -25.61 -9.90 4.23
N ALA A 756 -26.27 -10.94 4.75
CA ALA A 756 -27.24 -10.86 5.84
C ALA A 756 -26.61 -10.38 7.17
N TYR A 757 -25.46 -10.93 7.56
CA TYR A 757 -24.70 -10.50 8.73
C TYR A 757 -24.33 -9.01 8.65
N THR A 758 -23.75 -8.58 7.51
CA THR A 758 -23.35 -7.17 7.30
C THR A 758 -24.58 -6.26 7.36
N CYS A 759 -25.72 -6.69 6.80
CA CYS A 759 -26.97 -5.94 6.87
C CYS A 759 -27.40 -5.73 8.32
N LYS A 760 -27.51 -6.81 9.11
CA LYS A 760 -27.94 -6.73 10.51
C LYS A 760 -27.01 -5.87 11.37
N LEU A 761 -25.68 -6.00 11.17
CA LEU A 761 -24.68 -5.19 11.86
C LEU A 761 -24.85 -3.69 11.62
N VAL A 762 -25.11 -3.29 10.37
CA VAL A 762 -25.12 -1.88 9.98
C VAL A 762 -26.49 -1.21 10.12
N THR A 763 -27.60 -1.99 10.12
CA THR A 763 -28.97 -1.46 10.20
C THR A 763 -29.17 -0.46 11.35
N PRO A 764 -28.80 -0.74 12.62
CA PRO A 764 -29.05 0.19 13.72
C PRO A 764 -28.38 1.57 13.52
N ALA A 765 -27.15 1.58 12.99
CA ALA A 765 -26.42 2.81 12.70
C ALA A 765 -27.00 3.54 11.47
N ALA A 766 -27.35 2.80 10.41
CA ALA A 766 -27.92 3.35 9.18
C ALA A 766 -29.32 3.95 9.37
N GLU A 767 -30.16 3.34 10.20
CA GLU A 767 -31.48 3.89 10.57
C GLU A 767 -31.33 5.14 11.46
N LYS A 768 -30.39 5.12 12.40
CA LYS A 768 -30.11 6.25 13.31
C LYS A 768 -29.54 7.49 12.61
N ILE A 769 -28.64 7.32 11.63
CA ILE A 769 -28.02 8.44 10.90
C ILE A 769 -28.98 9.10 9.90
N GLY A 770 -29.89 8.30 9.32
CA GLY A 770 -30.91 8.73 8.37
C GLY A 770 -30.35 9.26 7.04
N TRP A 771 -31.26 9.65 6.15
CA TRP A 771 -30.93 10.15 4.81
C TRP A 771 -30.72 11.66 4.73
N GLU A 772 -31.30 12.43 5.66
CA GLU A 772 -31.32 13.88 5.61
C GLU A 772 -30.04 14.49 6.21
N PHE A 773 -29.46 15.43 5.48
CA PHE A 773 -28.35 16.26 5.94
C PHE A 773 -28.91 17.45 6.71
N LYS A 774 -28.27 17.79 7.83
CA LYS A 774 -28.63 18.92 8.68
C LYS A 774 -27.53 19.97 8.62
N ASP A 775 -27.89 21.24 8.78
CA ASP A 775 -26.93 22.36 8.82
C ASP A 775 -25.89 22.23 9.95
N CYS A 776 -26.21 21.44 10.99
CA CYS A 776 -25.32 21.13 12.11
C CYS A 776 -24.51 19.84 11.96
N ASP A 777 -24.60 19.12 10.83
CA ASP A 777 -23.79 17.92 10.60
C ASP A 777 -22.35 18.31 10.26
N ASP A 778 -21.39 17.87 11.08
CA ASP A 778 -19.96 18.03 10.81
C ASP A 778 -19.46 17.17 9.64
N PHE A 779 -18.22 17.43 9.22
CA PHE A 779 -17.55 16.76 8.10
C PHE A 779 -17.56 15.23 8.22
N LEU A 780 -17.27 14.68 9.41
CA LEU A 780 -17.23 13.23 9.62
C LEU A 780 -18.64 12.62 9.69
N THR A 781 -19.63 13.34 10.21
CA THR A 781 -21.04 12.93 10.22
C THR A 781 -21.61 12.82 8.80
N LYS A 782 -21.27 13.78 7.92
CA LYS A 782 -21.62 13.75 6.49
C LYS A 782 -21.05 12.51 5.79
N GLN A 783 -19.79 12.17 6.07
CA GLN A 783 -19.13 10.97 5.50
C GLN A 783 -19.67 9.66 6.10
N LEU A 784 -19.88 9.60 7.41
CA LEU A 784 -20.48 8.45 8.09
C LEU A 784 -21.83 8.08 7.48
N ARG A 785 -22.67 9.09 7.20
CA ARG A 785 -23.95 8.89 6.49
C ARG A 785 -23.76 8.22 5.13
N GLN A 786 -22.80 8.68 4.32
CA GLN A 786 -22.48 8.09 3.02
C GLN A 786 -22.04 6.62 3.17
N ILE A 787 -21.15 6.32 4.13
CA ILE A 787 -20.66 4.97 4.41
C ILE A 787 -21.80 4.04 4.83
N LEU A 788 -22.60 4.43 5.83
CA LEU A 788 -23.66 3.60 6.39
C LEU A 788 -24.80 3.35 5.39
N ILE A 789 -25.23 4.36 4.62
CA ILE A 789 -26.24 4.18 3.57
C ILE A 789 -25.71 3.25 2.47
N THR A 790 -24.45 3.43 2.04
CA THR A 790 -23.82 2.57 1.04
C THR A 790 -23.73 1.13 1.54
N ALA A 791 -23.34 0.93 2.80
CA ALA A 791 -23.20 -0.37 3.43
C ALA A 791 -24.54 -1.10 3.59
N ALA A 792 -25.57 -0.42 4.11
CA ALA A 792 -26.92 -0.96 4.26
C ALA A 792 -27.53 -1.33 2.90
N GLY A 793 -27.48 -0.42 1.92
CA GLY A 793 -28.02 -0.65 0.58
C GLY A 793 -27.30 -1.79 -0.16
N ARG A 794 -25.96 -1.80 -0.19
CA ARG A 794 -25.16 -2.90 -0.78
C ARG A 794 -25.24 -4.21 0.01
N SER A 795 -25.83 -4.19 1.19
CA SER A 795 -26.13 -5.40 1.99
C SER A 795 -27.60 -5.80 1.92
N GLY A 796 -28.42 -5.11 1.13
CA GLY A 796 -29.81 -5.49 0.84
C GLY A 796 -30.83 -5.02 1.88
N HIS A 797 -30.52 -4.00 2.69
CA HIS A 797 -31.48 -3.43 3.63
C HIS A 797 -32.68 -2.84 2.86
N GLU A 798 -33.85 -3.46 2.99
CA GLU A 798 -35.02 -3.20 2.15
C GLU A 798 -35.43 -1.72 2.13
N GLY A 799 -35.51 -1.08 3.31
CA GLY A 799 -35.85 0.34 3.43
C GLY A 799 -34.82 1.27 2.75
N THR A 800 -33.53 0.95 2.86
CA THR A 800 -32.45 1.72 2.20
C THR A 800 -32.48 1.52 0.69
N VAL A 801 -32.72 0.31 0.20
CA VAL A 801 -32.83 0.03 -1.25
C VAL A 801 -34.07 0.71 -1.85
N ALA A 802 -35.21 0.66 -1.16
CA ALA A 802 -36.44 1.32 -1.60
C ALA A 802 -36.27 2.85 -1.68
N GLU A 803 -35.66 3.48 -0.66
CA GLU A 803 -35.40 4.92 -0.65
C GLU A 803 -34.34 5.34 -1.69
N ALA A 804 -33.29 4.53 -1.90
CA ALA A 804 -32.33 4.73 -2.98
C ALA A 804 -33.00 4.70 -4.36
N LYS A 805 -33.93 3.76 -4.59
CA LYS A 805 -34.71 3.67 -5.84
C LYS A 805 -35.64 4.85 -6.02
N ARG A 806 -36.31 5.31 -4.95
CA ARG A 806 -37.17 6.51 -4.98
C ARG A 806 -36.39 7.77 -5.37
N ARG A 807 -35.22 8.00 -4.75
CA ARG A 807 -34.36 9.17 -5.05
C ARG A 807 -33.77 9.11 -6.45
N PHE A 808 -33.30 7.95 -6.88
CA PHE A 808 -32.78 7.76 -8.23
C PHE A 808 -33.84 8.02 -9.30
N LYS A 809 -35.07 7.50 -9.11
CA LYS A 809 -36.18 7.82 -10.02
C LYS A 809 -36.48 9.31 -10.08
N ALA A 810 -36.61 10.00 -8.94
CA ALA A 810 -36.89 11.43 -8.92
C ALA A 810 -35.79 12.26 -9.63
N TRP A 811 -34.52 11.89 -9.42
CA TRP A 811 -33.37 12.47 -10.13
C TRP A 811 -33.39 12.22 -11.64
N ALA A 812 -33.78 11.01 -12.08
CA ALA A 812 -33.92 10.66 -13.48
C ALA A 812 -35.11 11.37 -14.16
N ASP A 813 -36.19 11.58 -13.42
CA ASP A 813 -37.37 12.35 -13.84
C ASP A 813 -37.13 13.88 -13.85
N GLY A 814 -35.94 14.34 -13.43
CA GLY A 814 -35.46 15.72 -13.57
C GLY A 814 -35.20 16.49 -12.26
N ASP A 815 -35.62 15.95 -11.11
CA ASP A 815 -35.33 16.56 -9.80
C ASP A 815 -33.90 16.23 -9.37
N LYS A 816 -32.93 16.99 -9.90
CA LYS A 816 -31.51 16.83 -9.53
C LYS A 816 -31.25 17.04 -8.02
N SER A 817 -32.17 17.64 -7.25
CA SER A 817 -32.04 17.82 -5.80
C SER A 817 -32.44 16.58 -4.97
N ALA A 818 -33.14 15.61 -5.58
CA ALA A 818 -33.58 14.38 -4.92
C ALA A 818 -32.41 13.53 -4.37
N ILE A 819 -31.20 13.69 -4.94
CA ILE A 819 -29.97 13.06 -4.47
C ILE A 819 -29.01 14.17 -4.01
N HIS A 820 -28.75 14.23 -2.70
CA HIS A 820 -27.70 15.09 -2.14
C HIS A 820 -26.33 14.72 -2.75
N THR A 821 -25.43 15.70 -2.95
CA THR A 821 -24.13 15.52 -3.64
C THR A 821 -23.33 14.33 -3.11
N ASN A 822 -23.16 14.29 -1.79
CA ASN A 822 -22.49 13.24 -1.01
C ASN A 822 -23.16 11.87 -1.11
N LEU A 823 -24.41 11.76 -1.59
CA LEU A 823 -25.10 10.48 -1.77
C LEU A 823 -25.15 10.00 -3.22
N ARG A 824 -24.61 10.75 -4.21
CA ARG A 824 -24.57 10.31 -5.61
C ARG A 824 -23.91 8.95 -5.79
N SER A 825 -22.69 8.77 -5.26
CA SER A 825 -21.97 7.50 -5.26
C SER A 825 -22.78 6.36 -4.62
N ALA A 826 -23.41 6.62 -3.47
CA ALA A 826 -24.22 5.64 -2.74
C ALA A 826 -25.45 5.22 -3.56
N VAL A 827 -26.29 6.19 -3.95
CA VAL A 827 -27.55 5.97 -4.66
C VAL A 827 -27.30 5.33 -6.02
N PHE A 828 -26.35 5.83 -6.81
CA PHE A 828 -26.03 5.25 -8.13
C PHE A 828 -25.50 3.81 -7.98
N SER A 829 -24.61 3.55 -7.01
CA SER A 829 -24.10 2.20 -6.75
C SER A 829 -25.16 1.20 -6.31
N ILE A 830 -26.13 1.63 -5.50
CA ILE A 830 -27.23 0.78 -5.02
C ILE A 830 -28.17 0.47 -6.18
N ASN A 831 -28.55 1.48 -6.96
CA ASN A 831 -29.46 1.29 -8.10
C ASN A 831 -28.85 0.42 -9.19
N MET A 832 -27.58 0.63 -9.57
CA MET A 832 -26.92 -0.23 -10.56
C MET A 832 -26.69 -1.67 -10.06
N GLY A 833 -26.55 -1.87 -8.75
CA GLY A 833 -26.41 -3.20 -8.14
C GLY A 833 -27.72 -3.97 -8.00
N GLU A 834 -28.86 -3.29 -7.91
CA GLU A 834 -30.20 -3.85 -7.67
C GLU A 834 -31.17 -3.53 -8.84
N GLY A 835 -30.65 -3.15 -10.00
CA GLY A 835 -31.36 -2.72 -11.22
C GLY A 835 -30.78 -3.35 -12.50
N GLY A 836 -30.99 -2.74 -13.66
CA GLY A 836 -30.60 -3.29 -14.96
C GLY A 836 -30.40 -2.23 -16.06
N ARG A 837 -30.90 -2.51 -17.27
CA ARG A 837 -30.69 -1.65 -18.46
C ARG A 837 -31.10 -0.18 -18.26
N PRO A 838 -32.25 0.17 -17.66
CA PRO A 838 -32.65 1.56 -17.50
C PRO A 838 -31.68 2.36 -16.62
N GLU A 839 -31.22 1.77 -15.52
CA GLU A 839 -30.23 2.39 -14.62
C GLU A 839 -28.87 2.56 -15.33
N TYR A 840 -28.46 1.56 -16.11
CA TYR A 840 -27.23 1.60 -16.91
C TYR A 840 -27.24 2.76 -17.93
N ASP A 841 -28.28 2.86 -18.76
CA ASP A 841 -28.39 3.91 -19.78
C ASP A 841 -28.41 5.32 -19.17
N LEU A 842 -29.06 5.49 -18.01
CA LEU A 842 -29.07 6.74 -17.27
C LEU A 842 -27.68 7.12 -16.73
N LEU A 843 -26.90 6.15 -16.24
CA LEU A 843 -25.54 6.40 -15.72
C LEU A 843 -24.51 6.64 -16.82
N VAL A 844 -24.62 5.98 -17.97
CA VAL A 844 -23.81 6.30 -19.16
C VAL A 844 -24.13 7.70 -19.65
N LYS A 845 -25.42 8.07 -19.72
CA LYS A 845 -25.82 9.43 -20.08
C LYS A 845 -25.32 10.47 -19.08
N GLU A 846 -25.36 10.20 -17.79
CA GLU A 846 -24.80 11.13 -16.78
C GLU A 846 -23.28 11.25 -16.95
N TYR A 847 -22.53 10.17 -17.19
CA TYR A 847 -21.08 10.24 -17.49
C TYR A 847 -20.77 11.21 -18.65
N GLU A 848 -21.59 11.19 -19.70
CA GLU A 848 -21.42 12.03 -20.90
C GLU A 848 -21.91 13.48 -20.73
N THR A 849 -22.81 13.75 -19.78
CA THR A 849 -23.53 15.04 -19.69
C THR A 849 -23.36 15.79 -18.37
N ASN A 850 -22.76 15.18 -17.34
CA ASN A 850 -22.47 15.84 -16.07
C ASN A 850 -21.43 16.96 -16.20
N THR A 851 -21.53 17.95 -15.32
CA THR A 851 -20.64 19.12 -15.25
C THR A 851 -19.84 19.21 -13.95
N THR A 852 -19.89 18.18 -13.09
CA THR A 852 -19.13 18.17 -11.83
C THR A 852 -17.80 17.44 -12.01
N ILE A 853 -16.74 17.97 -11.40
CA ILE A 853 -15.36 17.47 -11.54
C ILE A 853 -15.26 15.96 -11.21
N ASP A 854 -16.03 15.52 -10.23
CA ASP A 854 -16.09 14.14 -9.71
C ASP A 854 -17.12 13.22 -10.39
N GLY A 855 -18.00 13.77 -11.24
CA GLY A 855 -19.17 13.04 -11.74
C GLY A 855 -18.80 11.84 -12.62
N LYS A 856 -17.72 11.96 -13.40
CA LYS A 856 -17.17 10.86 -14.22
C LYS A 856 -16.69 9.68 -13.39
N GLU A 857 -15.90 9.91 -12.35
CA GLU A 857 -15.41 8.86 -11.45
C GLU A 857 -16.56 8.17 -10.70
N ILE A 858 -17.54 8.96 -10.22
CA ILE A 858 -18.75 8.46 -9.56
C ILE A 858 -19.55 7.55 -10.51
N CYS A 859 -19.72 7.93 -11.78
CA CYS A 859 -20.44 7.12 -12.75
C CYS A 859 -19.70 5.83 -13.11
N LEU A 860 -18.38 5.87 -13.37
CA LEU A 860 -17.59 4.65 -13.63
C LEU A 860 -17.60 3.69 -12.43
N GLY A 861 -17.47 4.22 -11.21
CA GLY A 861 -17.59 3.45 -9.97
C GLY A 861 -18.96 2.81 -9.81
N ALA A 862 -20.05 3.52 -10.14
CA ALA A 862 -21.40 2.98 -10.10
C ALA A 862 -21.66 1.92 -11.19
N LEU A 863 -21.29 2.18 -12.45
CA LEU A 863 -21.49 1.26 -13.59
C LEU A 863 -20.81 -0.11 -13.35
N SER A 864 -19.64 -0.12 -12.69
CA SER A 864 -18.94 -1.36 -12.29
C SER A 864 -19.75 -2.29 -11.36
N ARG A 865 -20.84 -1.80 -10.76
CA ARG A 865 -21.75 -2.55 -9.89
C ARG A 865 -22.81 -3.37 -10.65
N ALA A 866 -22.89 -3.24 -11.97
CA ALA A 866 -23.80 -4.04 -12.80
C ALA A 866 -23.68 -5.54 -12.48
N THR A 867 -24.81 -6.24 -12.50
CA THR A 867 -24.88 -7.67 -12.14
C THR A 867 -25.38 -8.58 -13.26
N ASP A 868 -25.73 -7.98 -14.40
CA ASP A 868 -26.05 -8.62 -15.68
C ASP A 868 -24.76 -8.81 -16.50
N PRO A 869 -24.41 -10.04 -16.92
CA PRO A 869 -23.22 -10.30 -17.75
C PRO A 869 -23.13 -9.48 -19.04
N GLU A 870 -24.24 -9.17 -19.70
CA GLU A 870 -24.21 -8.42 -20.97
C GLU A 870 -23.96 -6.93 -20.73
N LEU A 871 -24.55 -6.34 -19.69
CA LEU A 871 -24.25 -4.97 -19.28
C LEU A 871 -22.80 -4.81 -18.79
N ILE A 872 -22.21 -5.85 -18.18
CA ILE A 872 -20.79 -5.86 -17.79
C ILE A 872 -19.89 -5.85 -19.04
N LYS A 873 -20.23 -6.61 -20.09
CA LYS A 873 -19.50 -6.57 -21.37
C LYS A 873 -19.64 -5.21 -22.07
N GLU A 874 -20.85 -4.65 -22.11
CA GLU A 874 -21.10 -3.31 -22.65
C GLU A 874 -20.31 -2.23 -21.88
N PHE A 875 -20.18 -2.37 -20.55
CA PHE A 875 -19.36 -1.48 -19.73
C PHE A 875 -17.87 -1.62 -20.04
N LEU A 876 -17.34 -2.83 -20.25
CA LEU A 876 -15.95 -3.06 -20.66
C LEU A 876 -15.66 -2.42 -22.02
N GLU A 877 -16.57 -2.56 -22.98
CA GLU A 877 -16.49 -1.88 -24.28
C GLU A 877 -16.49 -0.35 -24.14
N PHE A 878 -17.38 0.19 -23.30
CA PHE A 878 -17.44 1.62 -23.00
C PHE A 878 -16.16 2.15 -22.33
N LEU A 879 -15.62 1.42 -21.34
CA LEU A 879 -14.41 1.75 -20.60
C LEU A 879 -13.17 1.86 -21.53
N PHE A 880 -13.10 0.98 -22.54
CA PHE A 880 -12.06 1.00 -23.57
C PHE A 880 -12.47 1.73 -24.86
N SER A 881 -13.55 2.52 -24.83
CA SER A 881 -13.92 3.44 -25.92
C SER A 881 -13.12 4.75 -25.87
N PRO A 882 -13.12 5.58 -26.94
CA PRO A 882 -12.53 6.92 -26.91
C PRO A 882 -13.24 7.91 -25.96
N LYS A 883 -14.44 7.60 -25.46
CA LYS A 883 -15.21 8.49 -24.56
C LYS A 883 -14.64 8.57 -23.15
N VAL A 884 -13.90 7.55 -22.73
CA VAL A 884 -13.27 7.45 -21.39
C VAL A 884 -11.78 7.69 -21.55
N SER A 885 -11.23 8.73 -20.89
CA SER A 885 -9.80 9.01 -20.95
C SER A 885 -8.98 7.87 -20.32
N GLY A 886 -7.76 7.64 -20.82
CA GLY A 886 -6.87 6.57 -20.33
C GLY A 886 -6.62 6.64 -18.82
N GLN A 887 -6.57 7.85 -18.26
CA GLN A 887 -6.42 8.08 -16.82
C GLN A 887 -7.56 7.49 -15.98
N ASP A 888 -8.79 7.40 -16.51
CA ASP A 888 -9.99 7.00 -15.75
C ASP A 888 -10.25 5.48 -15.82
N VAL A 889 -9.63 4.76 -16.75
CA VAL A 889 -9.89 3.32 -17.02
C VAL A 889 -9.70 2.45 -15.77
N HIS A 890 -8.72 2.79 -14.93
CA HIS A 890 -8.44 2.08 -13.68
C HIS A 890 -9.59 2.15 -12.65
N THR A 891 -10.45 3.18 -12.70
CA THR A 891 -11.62 3.32 -11.81
C THR A 891 -12.65 2.23 -12.10
N GLY A 892 -12.96 2.01 -13.39
CA GLY A 892 -13.85 0.93 -13.81
C GLY A 892 -13.25 -0.46 -13.54
N GLY A 893 -11.96 -0.64 -13.84
CA GLY A 893 -11.24 -1.91 -13.59
C GLY A 893 -11.22 -2.30 -12.10
N SER A 894 -10.90 -1.36 -11.21
CA SER A 894 -10.94 -1.56 -9.75
C SER A 894 -12.35 -1.94 -9.25
N GLY A 895 -13.39 -1.27 -9.76
CA GLY A 895 -14.78 -1.56 -9.44
C GLY A 895 -15.23 -2.96 -9.89
N LEU A 896 -14.85 -3.37 -11.11
CA LEU A 896 -15.12 -4.72 -11.64
C LEU A 896 -14.32 -5.79 -10.90
N ALA A 897 -13.06 -5.52 -10.50
CA ALA A 897 -12.29 -6.41 -9.65
C ALA A 897 -13.01 -6.66 -8.31
N ALA A 898 -13.64 -5.64 -7.72
CA ALA A 898 -14.46 -5.76 -6.52
C ALA A 898 -15.86 -6.39 -6.74
N ASN A 899 -16.23 -6.75 -7.98
CA ASN A 899 -17.50 -7.38 -8.34
C ASN A 899 -17.28 -8.87 -8.66
N PRO A 900 -17.76 -9.82 -7.82
CA PRO A 900 -17.57 -11.25 -8.07
C PRO A 900 -18.16 -11.76 -9.40
N LYS A 901 -19.21 -11.11 -9.92
CA LYS A 901 -19.76 -11.41 -11.26
C LYS A 901 -18.95 -10.76 -12.39
N GLY A 902 -18.32 -9.62 -12.12
CA GLY A 902 -17.62 -8.81 -13.12
C GLY A 902 -16.16 -9.20 -13.36
N ARG A 903 -15.42 -9.61 -12.31
CA ARG A 903 -13.96 -9.82 -12.42
C ARG A 903 -13.58 -10.86 -13.47
N TYR A 904 -14.25 -12.01 -13.51
CA TYR A 904 -13.94 -13.08 -14.47
C TYR A 904 -14.22 -12.64 -15.92
N LEU A 905 -15.34 -11.95 -16.16
CA LEU A 905 -15.65 -11.36 -17.47
C LEU A 905 -14.62 -10.31 -17.90
N MET A 906 -14.11 -9.51 -16.95
CA MET A 906 -13.02 -8.57 -17.20
C MET A 906 -11.71 -9.29 -17.53
N TRP A 907 -11.38 -10.41 -16.89
CA TRP A 907 -10.18 -11.20 -17.24
C TRP A 907 -10.27 -11.81 -18.65
N ASP A 908 -11.43 -12.36 -19.00
CA ASP A 908 -11.65 -12.88 -20.35
C ASP A 908 -11.62 -11.75 -21.40
N PHE A 909 -12.15 -10.56 -21.08
CA PHE A 909 -12.01 -9.37 -21.91
C PHE A 909 -10.55 -8.94 -22.08
N ILE A 910 -9.75 -8.94 -21.00
CA ILE A 910 -8.31 -8.61 -21.05
C ILE A 910 -7.56 -9.57 -21.98
N LYS A 911 -7.81 -10.88 -21.86
CA LYS A 911 -7.21 -11.90 -22.74
C LYS A 911 -7.61 -11.69 -24.20
N ALA A 912 -8.88 -11.40 -24.47
CA ALA A 912 -9.41 -11.24 -25.83
C ALA A 912 -9.01 -9.91 -26.50
N ASN A 913 -8.79 -8.84 -25.73
CA ASN A 913 -8.58 -7.47 -26.23
C ASN A 913 -7.19 -6.89 -25.89
N TRP A 914 -6.21 -7.72 -25.51
CA TRP A 914 -4.92 -7.26 -24.99
C TRP A 914 -4.26 -6.17 -25.85
N ASN A 915 -4.18 -6.35 -27.16
CA ASN A 915 -3.55 -5.38 -28.06
C ASN A 915 -4.24 -4.00 -28.01
N ARG A 916 -5.57 -3.94 -27.86
CA ARG A 916 -6.34 -2.68 -27.71
C ARG A 916 -6.11 -2.04 -26.34
N ILE A 917 -5.91 -2.85 -25.30
CA ILE A 917 -5.60 -2.37 -23.94
C ILE A 917 -4.18 -1.79 -23.91
N GLU A 918 -3.22 -2.50 -24.52
CA GLU A 918 -1.84 -2.03 -24.69
C GLU A 918 -1.77 -0.78 -25.57
N GLU A 919 -2.50 -0.72 -26.68
CA GLU A 919 -2.55 0.48 -27.54
C GLU A 919 -3.10 1.70 -26.79
N LYS A 920 -4.16 1.53 -25.98
CA LYS A 920 -4.79 2.62 -25.23
C LYS A 920 -3.97 3.08 -24.01
N LEU A 921 -3.25 2.18 -23.34
CA LEU A 921 -2.59 2.46 -22.06
C LEU A 921 -1.07 2.32 -22.08
N GLY A 922 -0.51 1.43 -22.88
CA GLY A 922 0.91 1.01 -22.86
C GLY A 922 1.91 2.08 -23.32
N ALA A 923 1.44 3.14 -24.00
CA ALA A 923 2.26 4.32 -24.30
C ALA A 923 2.70 5.08 -23.02
N ASN A 924 1.94 4.94 -21.92
CA ASN A 924 2.35 5.36 -20.59
C ASN A 924 2.27 4.15 -19.64
N LYS A 925 3.42 3.56 -19.34
CA LYS A 925 3.48 2.31 -18.58
C LYS A 925 2.84 2.43 -17.19
N VAL A 926 2.86 3.61 -16.56
CA VAL A 926 2.16 3.90 -15.28
C VAL A 926 0.65 3.66 -15.38
N LEU A 927 0.01 4.02 -16.50
CA LEU A 927 -1.42 3.78 -16.72
C LEU A 927 -1.74 2.29 -16.87
N LEU A 928 -0.97 1.56 -17.68
CA LEU A 928 -1.14 0.13 -17.90
C LEU A 928 -0.87 -0.67 -16.61
N GLN A 929 0.24 -0.38 -15.92
CA GLN A 929 0.63 -0.96 -14.64
C GLN A 929 -0.50 -0.81 -13.61
N ARG A 930 -1.05 0.41 -13.48
CA ARG A 930 -2.10 0.72 -12.51
C ARG A 930 -3.40 0.00 -12.83
N PHE A 931 -3.79 -0.05 -14.12
CA PHE A 931 -4.96 -0.79 -14.56
C PHE A 931 -4.82 -2.28 -14.21
N LEU A 932 -3.69 -2.92 -14.54
CA LEU A 932 -3.44 -4.33 -14.21
C LEU A 932 -3.42 -4.58 -12.70
N ARG A 933 -2.67 -3.77 -11.95
CA ARG A 933 -2.54 -3.85 -10.48
C ARG A 933 -3.91 -3.80 -9.79
N LEU A 934 -4.79 -2.88 -10.20
CA LEU A 934 -6.11 -2.72 -9.57
C LEU A 934 -7.15 -3.73 -10.09
N SER A 935 -6.99 -4.23 -11.32
CA SER A 935 -7.94 -5.18 -11.93
C SER A 935 -7.72 -6.64 -11.53
N LEU A 936 -6.48 -7.05 -11.21
CA LEU A 936 -6.12 -8.46 -11.03
C LEU A 936 -6.00 -8.92 -9.57
N ILE A 937 -5.79 -8.03 -8.59
CA ILE A 937 -5.50 -8.40 -7.18
C ILE A 937 -6.66 -9.00 -6.36
N LYS A 938 -7.82 -9.30 -6.96
CA LYS A 938 -9.05 -9.69 -6.23
C LYS A 938 -9.47 -11.15 -6.40
N TYR A 939 -8.76 -11.97 -7.16
CA TYR A 939 -9.04 -13.42 -7.22
C TYR A 939 -8.60 -14.14 -5.93
N ALA A 940 -9.19 -15.31 -5.71
CA ALA A 940 -8.94 -16.22 -4.59
C ALA A 940 -8.94 -17.66 -5.11
N ASP A 941 -8.19 -17.89 -6.21
CA ASP A 941 -8.17 -19.11 -6.99
C ASP A 941 -6.77 -19.30 -7.60
N LYS A 942 -6.14 -20.45 -7.32
CA LYS A 942 -4.77 -20.77 -7.76
C LYS A 942 -4.69 -21.10 -9.26
N GLU A 943 -5.76 -21.56 -9.90
CA GLU A 943 -5.75 -21.83 -11.34
C GLU A 943 -5.89 -20.53 -12.15
N VAL A 944 -6.62 -19.54 -11.62
CA VAL A 944 -6.68 -18.19 -12.22
C VAL A 944 -5.33 -17.49 -12.15
N GLU A 945 -4.58 -17.64 -11.05
CA GLU A 945 -3.21 -17.13 -10.96
C GLU A 945 -2.29 -17.75 -12.01
N LYS A 946 -2.38 -19.07 -12.22
CA LYS A 946 -1.63 -19.76 -13.28
C LYS A 946 -2.03 -19.29 -14.67
N ASP A 947 -3.32 -19.05 -14.93
CA ASP A 947 -3.81 -18.53 -16.22
C ASP A 947 -3.26 -17.11 -16.48
N ILE A 948 -3.26 -16.23 -15.48
CA ILE A 948 -2.66 -14.89 -15.55
C ILE A 948 -1.15 -14.99 -15.82
N THR A 949 -0.41 -15.74 -14.99
CA THR A 949 1.04 -15.92 -15.13
C THR A 949 1.41 -16.51 -16.49
N LYS A 950 0.65 -17.49 -16.98
CA LYS A 950 0.84 -18.08 -18.31
C LYS A 950 0.54 -17.06 -19.42
N PHE A 951 -0.55 -16.31 -19.32
CA PHE A 951 -0.94 -15.31 -20.32
C PHE A 951 0.12 -14.22 -20.52
N PHE A 952 0.82 -13.80 -19.47
CA PHE A 952 1.87 -12.79 -19.60
C PHE A 952 3.27 -13.34 -19.89
N SER A 953 3.47 -14.67 -19.83
CA SER A 953 4.80 -15.29 -19.93
C SER A 953 5.54 -15.11 -21.26
N ASP A 954 4.82 -14.76 -22.34
CA ASP A 954 5.33 -14.53 -23.69
C ASP A 954 5.35 -13.04 -24.11
N LYS A 955 5.00 -12.12 -23.18
CA LYS A 955 4.87 -10.68 -23.44
C LYS A 955 6.04 -9.90 -22.85
N ASP A 956 6.32 -8.73 -23.43
CA ASP A 956 7.18 -7.75 -22.80
C ASP A 956 6.48 -7.13 -21.59
N GLN A 957 7.01 -7.40 -20.39
CA GLN A 957 6.48 -6.95 -19.11
C GLN A 957 7.16 -5.66 -18.60
N GLU A 958 8.08 -5.07 -19.38
CA GLU A 958 8.83 -3.87 -18.98
C GLU A 958 7.86 -2.72 -18.67
N GLY A 959 7.99 -2.18 -17.44
CA GLY A 959 7.14 -1.14 -16.86
C GLY A 959 5.92 -1.65 -16.07
N TYR A 960 5.63 -2.95 -16.03
CA TYR A 960 4.48 -3.48 -15.27
C TYR A 960 4.65 -4.87 -14.63
N ASP A 961 5.82 -5.51 -14.72
CA ASP A 961 6.10 -6.83 -14.13
C ASP A 961 5.81 -6.88 -12.61
N ARG A 962 6.21 -5.85 -11.83
CA ARG A 962 5.90 -5.78 -10.40
C ARG A 962 4.39 -5.85 -10.10
N ALA A 963 3.53 -5.29 -10.96
CA ALA A 963 2.08 -5.41 -10.78
C ALA A 963 1.57 -6.84 -10.97
N LEU A 964 2.18 -7.62 -11.88
CA LEU A 964 1.86 -9.03 -12.08
C LEU A 964 2.34 -9.88 -10.89
N VAL A 965 3.54 -9.62 -10.37
CA VAL A 965 4.08 -10.32 -9.19
C VAL A 965 3.23 -10.05 -7.94
N ILE A 966 2.86 -8.79 -7.70
CA ILE A 966 1.93 -8.41 -6.61
C ILE A 966 0.56 -9.09 -6.78
N ALA A 967 0.01 -9.12 -7.99
CA ALA A 967 -1.25 -9.81 -8.26
C ALA A 967 -1.15 -11.31 -7.97
N ALA A 968 -0.12 -12.00 -8.48
CA ALA A 968 0.07 -13.42 -8.26
C ALA A 968 0.19 -13.80 -6.78
N ASP A 969 0.99 -13.04 -6.00
CA ASP A 969 1.19 -13.29 -4.57
C ASP A 969 -0.07 -12.98 -3.74
N THR A 970 -0.80 -11.92 -4.10
CA THR A 970 -2.11 -11.59 -3.50
C THR A 970 -3.14 -12.70 -3.76
N ILE A 971 -3.24 -13.20 -5.00
CA ILE A 971 -4.21 -14.24 -5.36
C ILE A 971 -3.89 -15.55 -4.64
N LYS A 972 -2.61 -15.93 -4.55
CA LYS A 972 -2.15 -17.10 -3.78
C LYS A 972 -2.52 -16.99 -2.30
N SER A 973 -2.26 -15.83 -1.68
CA SER A 973 -2.62 -15.56 -0.28
C SER A 973 -4.14 -15.63 -0.06
N ASN A 974 -4.93 -14.99 -0.92
CA ASN A 974 -6.40 -15.04 -0.87
C ASN A 974 -6.94 -16.48 -1.04
N ALA A 975 -6.34 -17.28 -1.93
CA ALA A 975 -6.75 -18.66 -2.16
C ALA A 975 -6.45 -19.55 -0.93
N SER A 976 -5.25 -19.45 -0.34
CA SER A 976 -4.90 -20.18 0.88
C SER A 976 -5.76 -19.77 2.08
N TYR A 977 -6.08 -18.48 2.23
CA TYR A 977 -7.04 -18.00 3.23
C TYR A 977 -8.43 -18.61 3.02
N ARG A 978 -8.92 -18.61 1.77
CA ARG A 978 -10.21 -19.20 1.42
C ARG A 978 -10.26 -20.69 1.75
N GLU A 979 -9.29 -21.48 1.27
CA GLU A 979 -9.18 -22.92 1.51
C GLU A 979 -9.20 -23.28 3.01
N ARG A 980 -8.55 -22.47 3.86
CA ARG A 980 -8.51 -22.69 5.31
C ARG A 980 -9.84 -22.38 6.02
N GLU A 981 -10.47 -21.25 5.68
CA GLU A 981 -11.50 -20.65 6.53
C GLU A 981 -12.94 -20.87 6.03
N GLU A 982 -13.14 -21.27 4.77
CA GLU A 982 -14.47 -21.41 4.13
C GLU A 982 -15.46 -22.22 4.98
N LYS A 983 -15.01 -23.37 5.50
CA LYS A 983 -15.81 -24.24 6.37
C LYS A 983 -16.18 -23.58 7.70
N ALA A 984 -15.22 -22.97 8.39
CA ALA A 984 -15.45 -22.37 9.70
C ALA A 984 -16.41 -21.17 9.62
N ILE A 985 -16.29 -20.37 8.55
CA ILE A 985 -17.21 -19.26 8.25
C ILE A 985 -18.62 -19.80 7.97
N LEU A 986 -18.76 -20.84 7.14
CA LEU A 986 -20.07 -21.44 6.83
C LEU A 986 -20.75 -22.01 8.08
N GLU A 987 -20.01 -22.76 8.91
CA GLU A 987 -20.53 -23.31 10.17
C GLU A 987 -20.96 -22.19 11.14
N TRP A 988 -20.16 -21.13 11.28
CA TRP A 988 -20.50 -19.99 12.14
C TRP A 988 -21.75 -19.22 11.65
N LEU A 989 -21.85 -18.98 10.33
CA LEU A 989 -23.01 -18.31 9.73
C LEU A 989 -24.29 -19.11 9.97
N ILE A 990 -24.26 -20.43 9.73
CA ILE A 990 -25.41 -21.31 9.97
C ILE A 990 -25.80 -21.33 11.44
N GLN A 991 -24.83 -21.46 12.36
CA GLN A 991 -25.08 -21.45 13.81
C GLN A 991 -25.68 -20.13 14.32
N ARG A 992 -25.37 -19.00 13.65
CA ARG A 992 -25.90 -17.67 13.98
C ARG A 992 -27.15 -17.28 13.16
N GLY A 993 -27.67 -18.18 12.32
CA GLY A 993 -28.90 -17.97 11.56
C GLY A 993 -28.75 -17.11 10.29
N TYR A 994 -27.58 -17.06 9.67
CA TYR A 994 -27.33 -16.26 8.47
C TYR A 994 -27.24 -17.13 7.19
N PRO A 995 -28.09 -16.89 6.17
CA PRO A 995 -29.23 -15.95 6.14
C PRO A 995 -30.43 -16.45 6.95
N ASP A 996 -31.27 -15.53 7.43
CA ASP A 996 -32.53 -15.85 8.12
C ASP A 996 -33.45 -16.64 7.17
N THR A 997 -33.59 -17.94 7.39
CA THR A 997 -34.50 -18.78 6.60
C THR A 997 -35.92 -18.65 7.13
N ALA A 998 -36.65 -17.66 6.61
CA ALA A 998 -38.11 -17.67 6.67
C ALA A 998 -38.64 -18.96 6.00
N PRO A 999 -39.61 -19.68 6.60
CA PRO A 999 -40.03 -20.98 6.10
C PRO A 999 -40.77 -20.86 4.78
N VAL A 1000 -40.19 -21.39 3.70
CA VAL A 1000 -40.83 -21.48 2.38
C VAL A 1000 -42.03 -22.41 2.48
N SER A 1001 -43.22 -21.89 2.19
CA SER A 1001 -44.45 -22.67 2.16
C SER A 1001 -44.41 -23.71 1.04
N THR A 1002 -44.31 -24.98 1.41
CA THR A 1002 -44.47 -26.11 0.49
C THR A 1002 -45.65 -26.97 0.94
N SER A 1003 -46.57 -27.22 0.02
CA SER A 1003 -47.78 -27.98 0.29
C SER A 1003 -47.50 -29.47 0.39
N THR A 1004 -48.13 -30.09 1.40
CA THR A 1004 -48.51 -31.51 1.43
C THR A 1004 -47.42 -32.59 1.26
N ARG A 1005 -47.21 -33.32 2.37
CA ARG A 1005 -47.22 -34.80 2.47
C ARG A 1005 -45.88 -35.54 2.29
N SER A 1006 -45.16 -35.72 3.40
CA SER A 1006 -44.92 -37.04 4.02
C SER A 1006 -44.10 -36.91 5.31
N ARG A 1007 -44.53 -37.55 6.41
CA ARG A 1007 -43.74 -37.61 7.66
C ARG A 1007 -42.53 -38.53 7.46
N ARG A 1008 -41.32 -37.99 7.61
CA ARG A 1008 -40.10 -38.72 8.00
C ARG A 1008 -39.40 -37.95 9.14
N PRO A 1009 -38.58 -38.62 9.98
CA PRO A 1009 -38.14 -38.05 11.26
C PRO A 1009 -37.18 -36.87 11.07
N THR A 1010 -37.25 -35.92 12.00
CA THR A 1010 -36.30 -34.82 12.16
C THR A 1010 -34.89 -35.35 12.41
N ALA A 1011 -33.92 -34.96 11.57
CA ALA A 1011 -32.51 -35.21 11.85
C ALA A 1011 -32.03 -34.27 12.96
N SER A 1012 -31.76 -34.83 14.14
CA SER A 1012 -31.07 -34.13 15.23
C SER A 1012 -29.60 -33.91 14.87
N TYR A 1013 -29.12 -32.66 14.95
CA TYR A 1013 -27.69 -32.38 14.86
C TYR A 1013 -26.94 -33.10 16.00
N LEU A 1014 -26.02 -33.98 15.63
CA LEU A 1014 -25.36 -34.90 16.56
C LEU A 1014 -24.40 -34.17 17.51
N THR A 1015 -24.88 -33.91 18.73
CA THR A 1015 -24.03 -33.87 19.92
C THR A 1015 -23.30 -35.21 20.04
N TYR A 1016 -21.98 -35.20 20.07
CA TYR A 1016 -21.19 -36.39 20.39
C TYR A 1016 -20.99 -36.49 21.90
N ASP A 1017 -21.05 -37.71 22.45
CA ASP A 1017 -20.85 -37.98 23.87
C ASP A 1017 -19.37 -37.98 24.27
N TYR A 1018 -18.48 -38.40 23.37
CA TYR A 1018 -17.05 -38.53 23.63
C TYR A 1018 -16.19 -38.05 22.44
N LEU A 1019 -15.02 -37.48 22.73
CA LEU A 1019 -14.00 -37.10 21.77
C LEU A 1019 -12.69 -37.82 22.11
N PHE A 1020 -12.19 -38.70 21.24
CA PHE A 1020 -10.94 -39.41 21.46
C PHE A 1020 -9.88 -39.01 20.42
N LYS A 1021 -8.69 -38.66 20.90
CA LYS A 1021 -7.50 -38.43 20.09
C LYS A 1021 -6.71 -39.74 19.96
N LEU A 1022 -6.57 -40.25 18.74
CA LEU A 1022 -5.80 -41.44 18.40
C LEU A 1022 -4.55 -41.07 17.59
N LEU A 1023 -3.46 -41.81 17.77
CA LEU A 1023 -2.21 -41.64 17.03
C LEU A 1023 -1.81 -42.96 16.35
N LEU A 1024 -1.38 -42.91 15.09
CA LEU A 1024 -0.80 -44.04 14.36
C LEU A 1024 0.71 -43.85 14.26
N ILE A 1025 1.48 -44.76 14.86
CA ILE A 1025 2.95 -44.77 14.82
C ILE A 1025 3.49 -46.09 14.28
N GLY A 1026 4.76 -46.12 13.88
CA GLY A 1026 5.39 -47.26 13.21
C GLY A 1026 6.24 -46.82 12.02
N ASP A 1027 7.00 -47.74 11.44
CA ASP A 1027 8.01 -47.43 10.42
C ASP A 1027 7.43 -46.87 9.11
N SER A 1028 8.30 -46.35 8.25
CA SER A 1028 7.94 -45.87 6.92
C SER A 1028 7.56 -47.05 6.01
N GLY A 1029 6.39 -47.00 5.36
CA GLY A 1029 5.96 -48.05 4.43
C GLY A 1029 5.08 -49.17 5.02
N VAL A 1030 4.89 -49.22 6.34
CA VAL A 1030 3.99 -50.20 7.00
C VAL A 1030 2.49 -49.97 6.75
N GLY A 1031 2.13 -48.92 5.99
CA GLY A 1031 0.77 -48.68 5.50
C GLY A 1031 -0.18 -47.95 6.48
N LYS A 1032 0.35 -47.17 7.43
CA LYS A 1032 -0.43 -46.37 8.39
C LYS A 1032 -1.45 -45.44 7.73
N SER A 1033 -1.01 -44.65 6.75
CA SER A 1033 -1.91 -43.77 5.98
C SER A 1033 -2.95 -44.55 5.19
N CYS A 1034 -2.62 -45.75 4.71
CA CYS A 1034 -3.59 -46.62 4.02
C CYS A 1034 -4.65 -47.16 5.00
N LEU A 1035 -4.28 -47.49 6.24
CA LEU A 1035 -5.26 -47.83 7.30
C LEU A 1035 -6.12 -46.61 7.66
N LEU A 1036 -5.54 -45.40 7.72
CA LEU A 1036 -6.27 -44.17 7.98
C LEU A 1036 -7.29 -43.86 6.88
N LEU A 1037 -6.88 -43.88 5.60
CA LEU A 1037 -7.76 -43.63 4.46
C LEU A 1037 -8.83 -44.71 4.30
N ARG A 1038 -8.48 -45.98 4.53
CA ARG A 1038 -9.46 -47.09 4.52
C ARG A 1038 -10.47 -46.94 5.66
N PHE A 1039 -10.06 -46.50 6.85
CA PHE A 1039 -10.98 -46.29 7.96
C PHE A 1039 -11.81 -45.02 7.83
N ALA A 1040 -11.24 -43.91 7.35
CA ALA A 1040 -11.90 -42.61 7.30
C ALA A 1040 -12.82 -42.44 6.09
N ASP A 1041 -12.36 -42.89 4.91
CA ASP A 1041 -12.97 -42.57 3.61
C ASP A 1041 -13.33 -43.82 2.78
N ASP A 1042 -13.06 -45.03 3.29
CA ASP A 1042 -13.15 -46.33 2.58
C ASP A 1042 -12.38 -46.38 1.24
N THR A 1043 -11.20 -45.74 1.20
CA THR A 1043 -10.34 -45.69 0.01
C THR A 1043 -9.01 -46.43 0.21
N TYR A 1044 -8.43 -46.91 -0.89
CA TYR A 1044 -7.10 -47.54 -0.94
C TYR A 1044 -6.44 -47.27 -2.29
N THR A 1045 -5.12 -47.03 -2.29
CA THR A 1045 -4.34 -46.68 -3.47
C THR A 1045 -3.04 -47.50 -3.50
N GLU A 1046 -2.75 -48.17 -4.62
CA GLU A 1046 -1.53 -48.99 -4.76
C GLU A 1046 -0.25 -48.16 -4.98
N SER A 1047 -0.36 -46.95 -5.54
CA SER A 1047 0.75 -46.01 -5.70
C SER A 1047 0.87 -45.07 -4.48
N TYR A 1048 1.67 -45.46 -3.50
CA TYR A 1048 1.85 -44.69 -2.26
C TYR A 1048 3.13 -43.84 -2.26
N ILE A 1049 3.02 -42.59 -1.78
CA ILE A 1049 4.12 -41.66 -1.54
C ILE A 1049 4.26 -41.50 -0.02
N SER A 1050 5.48 -41.60 0.52
CA SER A 1050 5.74 -41.51 1.97
C SER A 1050 5.17 -40.22 2.59
N THR A 1051 4.49 -40.34 3.73
CA THR A 1051 3.97 -39.18 4.49
C THR A 1051 5.10 -38.19 4.83
N ILE A 1052 4.97 -36.95 4.36
CA ILE A 1052 5.84 -35.84 4.76
C ILE A 1052 5.12 -35.11 5.90
N GLY A 1053 5.60 -35.27 7.14
CA GLY A 1053 5.00 -34.66 8.32
C GLY A 1053 3.96 -35.54 9.01
N VAL A 1054 2.76 -34.99 9.27
CA VAL A 1054 1.65 -35.65 9.97
C VAL A 1054 0.34 -35.35 9.25
N ASP A 1055 -0.47 -36.36 8.98
CA ASP A 1055 -1.82 -36.24 8.40
C ASP A 1055 -2.91 -36.41 9.48
N PHE A 1056 -4.10 -35.89 9.23
CA PHE A 1056 -5.18 -35.78 10.22
C PHE A 1056 -6.57 -36.01 9.63
N LYS A 1057 -7.31 -36.97 10.19
CA LYS A 1057 -8.71 -37.25 9.84
C LYS A 1057 -9.61 -37.29 11.07
N ILE A 1058 -10.90 -37.01 10.85
CA ILE A 1058 -11.95 -37.14 11.86
C ILE A 1058 -13.03 -38.09 11.33
N ARG A 1059 -13.35 -39.14 12.10
CA ARG A 1059 -14.51 -40.02 11.84
C ARG A 1059 -15.37 -40.13 13.10
N THR A 1060 -16.68 -39.97 12.95
CA THR A 1060 -17.66 -40.22 14.02
C THR A 1060 -18.18 -41.65 13.90
N ILE A 1061 -18.26 -42.36 15.01
CA ILE A 1061 -18.76 -43.73 15.12
C ILE A 1061 -19.83 -43.81 16.23
N GLU A 1062 -20.74 -44.78 16.15
CA GLU A 1062 -21.55 -45.17 17.31
C GLU A 1062 -20.89 -46.35 18.04
N LEU A 1063 -20.86 -46.29 19.37
CA LEU A 1063 -20.26 -47.32 20.22
C LEU A 1063 -21.11 -47.49 21.49
N ASP A 1064 -21.79 -48.63 21.60
CA ASP A 1064 -22.73 -49.00 22.68
C ASP A 1064 -23.70 -47.84 23.04
N GLY A 1065 -24.46 -47.38 22.04
CA GLY A 1065 -25.49 -46.33 22.20
C GLY A 1065 -24.94 -44.93 22.47
N LYS A 1066 -23.65 -44.69 22.23
CA LYS A 1066 -22.98 -43.40 22.42
C LYS A 1066 -22.27 -42.95 21.14
N THR A 1067 -22.40 -41.67 20.79
CA THR A 1067 -21.75 -41.09 19.61
C THR A 1067 -20.33 -40.68 19.97
N VAL A 1068 -19.32 -41.32 19.37
CA VAL A 1068 -17.90 -41.07 19.66
C VAL A 1068 -17.24 -40.43 18.44
N LYS A 1069 -16.61 -39.27 18.63
CA LYS A 1069 -15.83 -38.58 17.60
C LYS A 1069 -14.35 -38.95 17.74
N LEU A 1070 -13.79 -39.62 16.73
CA LEU A 1070 -12.37 -39.98 16.68
C LEU A 1070 -11.59 -38.93 15.90
N GLN A 1071 -10.52 -38.42 16.49
CA GLN A 1071 -9.50 -37.55 15.90
C GLN A 1071 -8.23 -38.37 15.70
N ILE A 1072 -7.92 -38.77 14.47
CA ILE A 1072 -6.85 -39.72 14.18
C ILE A 1072 -5.71 -38.99 13.46
N TRP A 1073 -4.52 -39.10 14.04
CA TRP A 1073 -3.28 -38.49 13.55
C TRP A 1073 -2.36 -39.59 13.00
N ASP A 1074 -1.91 -39.47 11.75
CA ASP A 1074 -0.96 -40.40 11.12
C ASP A 1074 0.41 -39.75 10.95
N THR A 1075 1.47 -40.38 11.47
CA THR A 1075 2.80 -39.77 11.57
C THR A 1075 3.81 -40.36 10.59
N ALA A 1076 4.67 -39.53 10.01
CA ALA A 1076 5.81 -39.97 9.21
C ALA A 1076 6.68 -41.00 9.97
N GLY A 1077 6.90 -42.16 9.34
CA GLY A 1077 7.65 -43.28 9.95
C GLY A 1077 9.16 -43.23 9.73
N GLN A 1078 9.73 -42.08 9.38
CA GLN A 1078 11.18 -41.92 9.18
C GLN A 1078 11.87 -41.46 10.47
N GLU A 1079 12.97 -42.12 10.78
CA GLU A 1079 13.88 -41.87 11.90
C GLU A 1079 14.34 -40.40 12.00
N ARG A 1080 14.48 -39.71 10.87
CA ARG A 1080 14.92 -38.31 10.76
C ARG A 1080 13.91 -37.27 11.26
N PHE A 1081 12.64 -37.63 11.52
CA PHE A 1081 11.60 -36.68 11.95
C PHE A 1081 11.09 -36.89 13.39
N ARG A 1082 11.69 -37.80 14.17
CA ARG A 1082 11.20 -38.19 15.52
C ARG A 1082 11.03 -37.02 16.51
N THR A 1083 11.82 -35.95 16.38
CA THR A 1083 11.67 -34.72 17.18
C THR A 1083 10.29 -34.06 16.98
N ILE A 1084 9.75 -34.10 15.76
CA ILE A 1084 8.44 -33.49 15.41
C ILE A 1084 7.30 -34.34 15.99
N THR A 1085 7.41 -35.67 15.93
CA THR A 1085 6.42 -36.62 16.46
C THR A 1085 6.19 -36.46 17.96
N SER A 1086 7.21 -36.07 18.73
CA SER A 1086 7.16 -35.91 20.19
C SER A 1086 5.98 -35.04 20.69
N SER A 1087 5.60 -34.00 19.93
CA SER A 1087 4.51 -33.08 20.27
C SER A 1087 3.11 -33.72 20.20
N TYR A 1088 2.92 -34.73 19.33
CA TYR A 1088 1.62 -35.33 19.05
C TYR A 1088 1.19 -36.36 20.11
N TYR A 1089 2.14 -36.99 20.81
CA TYR A 1089 1.88 -37.90 21.93
C TYR A 1089 1.13 -37.23 23.10
N ARG A 1090 1.29 -35.92 23.29
CA ARG A 1090 0.63 -35.18 24.38
C ARG A 1090 -0.89 -35.17 24.19
N GLY A 1091 -1.63 -35.64 25.20
CA GLY A 1091 -3.09 -35.73 25.16
C GLY A 1091 -3.64 -36.80 24.21
N ALA A 1092 -2.82 -37.72 23.70
CA ALA A 1092 -3.31 -38.91 23.01
C ALA A 1092 -4.08 -39.79 23.99
N HIS A 1093 -5.29 -40.20 23.60
CA HIS A 1093 -6.16 -41.06 24.41
C HIS A 1093 -5.83 -42.55 24.18
N GLY A 1094 -5.45 -42.89 22.95
CA GLY A 1094 -4.89 -44.18 22.57
C GLY A 1094 -3.95 -44.09 21.36
N ILE A 1095 -3.09 -45.10 21.20
CA ILE A 1095 -2.03 -45.14 20.19
C ILE A 1095 -2.00 -46.53 19.56
N CYS A 1096 -2.06 -46.60 18.22
CA CYS A 1096 -1.90 -47.84 17.47
C CYS A 1096 -0.47 -47.90 16.93
N VAL A 1097 0.27 -48.96 17.28
CA VAL A 1097 1.61 -49.22 16.78
C VAL A 1097 1.48 -50.20 15.62
N VAL A 1098 1.84 -49.75 14.42
CA VAL A 1098 1.64 -50.50 13.17
C VAL A 1098 2.98 -51.03 12.67
N TYR A 1099 3.01 -52.33 12.34
CA TYR A 1099 4.11 -52.96 11.61
C TYR A 1099 3.56 -53.69 10.38
N ASP A 1100 4.45 -54.16 9.50
CA ASP A 1100 4.10 -54.90 8.28
C ASP A 1100 4.39 -56.39 8.48
N VAL A 1101 3.40 -57.26 8.26
CA VAL A 1101 3.58 -58.72 8.45
C VAL A 1101 4.57 -59.36 7.46
N THR A 1102 4.92 -58.63 6.39
CA THR A 1102 5.92 -59.00 5.38
C THR A 1102 7.32 -58.41 5.65
N ASP A 1103 7.50 -57.66 6.74
CA ASP A 1103 8.76 -57.03 7.12
C ASP A 1103 9.09 -57.25 8.61
N MET A 1104 10.04 -58.16 8.86
CA MET A 1104 10.51 -58.53 10.20
C MET A 1104 11.24 -57.38 10.92
N ASP A 1105 11.90 -56.48 10.20
CA ASP A 1105 12.59 -55.33 10.81
C ASP A 1105 11.56 -54.32 11.34
N SER A 1106 10.47 -54.10 10.60
CA SER A 1106 9.36 -53.28 11.08
C SER A 1106 8.73 -53.80 12.39
N PHE A 1107 8.69 -55.14 12.57
CA PHE A 1107 8.25 -55.78 13.81
C PHE A 1107 9.28 -55.65 14.94
N ASN A 1108 10.57 -55.87 14.64
CA ASN A 1108 11.66 -55.68 15.61
C ASN A 1108 11.67 -54.24 16.18
N ASN A 1109 11.40 -53.24 15.35
CA ASN A 1109 11.37 -51.83 15.72
C ASN A 1109 10.18 -51.43 16.61
N VAL A 1110 9.13 -52.26 16.74
CA VAL A 1110 7.97 -52.01 17.63
C VAL A 1110 8.42 -51.74 19.08
N LYS A 1111 9.47 -52.42 19.57
CA LYS A 1111 10.03 -52.18 20.91
C LYS A 1111 10.51 -50.74 21.10
N GLN A 1112 11.05 -50.12 20.06
CA GLN A 1112 11.53 -48.73 20.11
C GLN A 1112 10.36 -47.74 20.09
N TRP A 1113 9.33 -48.00 19.28
CA TRP A 1113 8.10 -47.19 19.27
C TRP A 1113 7.36 -47.23 20.62
N LEU A 1114 7.36 -48.38 21.31
CA LEU A 1114 6.83 -48.50 22.66
C LEU A 1114 7.61 -47.66 23.68
N GLN A 1115 8.95 -47.63 23.60
CA GLN A 1115 9.78 -46.77 24.45
C GLN A 1115 9.53 -45.27 24.20
N GLU A 1116 9.24 -44.86 22.95
CA GLU A 1116 8.84 -43.47 22.66
C GLU A 1116 7.48 -43.13 23.27
N ILE A 1117 6.50 -44.05 23.20
CA ILE A 1117 5.20 -43.87 23.89
C ILE A 1117 5.43 -43.66 25.40
N ASP A 1118 6.22 -44.51 26.05
CA ASP A 1118 6.46 -44.43 27.50
C ASP A 1118 7.25 -43.17 27.91
N ARG A 1119 7.94 -42.53 26.97
CA ARG A 1119 8.70 -41.29 27.20
C ARG A 1119 7.88 -40.01 26.98
N TYR A 1120 6.92 -40.01 26.05
CA TYR A 1120 6.25 -38.78 25.59
C TYR A 1120 4.72 -38.76 25.77
N ALA A 1121 4.06 -39.91 25.93
CA ALA A 1121 2.61 -39.97 26.10
C ALA A 1121 2.18 -39.73 27.56
N THR A 1122 0.91 -39.37 27.75
CA THR A 1122 0.32 -39.22 29.08
C THR A 1122 0.15 -40.60 29.74
N GLN A 1123 0.41 -40.71 31.05
CA GLN A 1123 0.27 -41.97 31.79
C GLN A 1123 -1.13 -42.59 31.59
N GLY A 1124 -1.15 -43.91 31.37
CA GLY A 1124 -2.38 -44.68 31.17
C GLY A 1124 -2.95 -44.68 29.75
N VAL A 1125 -2.26 -44.13 28.74
CA VAL A 1125 -2.66 -44.18 27.31
C VAL A 1125 -2.94 -45.62 26.84
N ASN A 1126 -4.04 -45.84 26.13
CA ASN A 1126 -4.36 -47.16 25.58
C ASN A 1126 -3.42 -47.48 24.40
N LYS A 1127 -2.88 -48.69 24.33
CA LYS A 1127 -1.95 -49.15 23.28
C LYS A 1127 -2.58 -50.33 22.53
N LEU A 1128 -2.44 -50.38 21.21
CA LEU A 1128 -2.87 -51.48 20.35
C LEU A 1128 -1.75 -51.83 19.38
N LEU A 1129 -1.39 -53.10 19.27
CA LEU A 1129 -0.47 -53.59 18.24
C LEU A 1129 -1.27 -53.98 16.98
N VAL A 1130 -0.83 -53.51 15.82
CA VAL A 1130 -1.47 -53.77 14.53
C VAL A 1130 -0.46 -54.31 13.54
N GLY A 1131 -0.63 -55.57 13.12
CA GLY A 1131 0.06 -56.09 11.93
C GLY A 1131 -0.74 -55.71 10.69
N ASN A 1132 -0.14 -55.05 9.71
CA ASN A 1132 -0.81 -54.66 8.47
C ASN A 1132 -0.29 -55.47 7.27
N LYS A 1133 -1.06 -55.46 6.16
CA LYS A 1133 -0.83 -56.24 4.93
C LYS A 1133 -1.05 -57.75 5.08
N SER A 1134 -1.98 -58.17 5.94
CA SER A 1134 -2.38 -59.59 6.06
C SER A 1134 -3.07 -60.19 4.81
N ASP A 1135 -3.24 -59.39 3.75
CA ASP A 1135 -3.58 -59.88 2.40
C ASP A 1135 -2.38 -60.52 1.65
N MET A 1136 -1.16 -60.42 2.18
CA MET A 1136 0.07 -60.92 1.55
C MET A 1136 0.63 -62.18 2.22
N GLU A 1137 -0.21 -63.19 2.45
CA GLU A 1137 0.17 -64.42 3.17
C GLU A 1137 1.42 -65.11 2.57
N ASP A 1138 1.55 -65.17 1.24
CA ASP A 1138 2.71 -65.74 0.52
C ASP A 1138 4.06 -65.03 0.81
N LYS A 1139 4.01 -63.85 1.44
CA LYS A 1139 5.18 -63.02 1.80
C LYS A 1139 5.28 -62.78 3.30
N LYS A 1140 4.46 -63.44 4.10
CA LYS A 1140 4.44 -63.28 5.56
C LYS A 1140 5.75 -63.81 6.15
N VAL A 1141 6.40 -62.97 6.96
CA VAL A 1141 7.64 -63.31 7.69
C VAL A 1141 7.48 -63.15 9.20
N VAL A 1142 6.42 -62.45 9.64
CA VAL A 1142 6.02 -62.33 11.04
C VAL A 1142 4.80 -63.22 11.27
N GLU A 1143 5.01 -64.35 11.94
CA GLU A 1143 3.92 -65.28 12.30
C GLU A 1143 2.94 -64.65 13.31
N TYR A 1144 1.64 -64.94 13.14
CA TYR A 1144 0.59 -64.41 14.01
C TYR A 1144 0.84 -64.77 15.48
N THR A 1145 1.28 -66.00 15.74
CA THR A 1145 1.60 -66.48 17.10
C THR A 1145 2.73 -65.69 17.74
N VAL A 1146 3.79 -65.37 16.99
CA VAL A 1146 4.96 -64.61 17.49
C VAL A 1146 4.55 -63.18 17.85
N ALA A 1147 3.77 -62.51 16.99
CA ALA A 1147 3.27 -61.17 17.28
C ALA A 1147 2.24 -61.15 18.42
N LYS A 1148 1.43 -62.21 18.52
CA LYS A 1148 0.44 -62.39 19.59
C LYS A 1148 1.11 -62.63 20.95
N GLU A 1149 2.08 -63.53 21.04
CA GLU A 1149 2.88 -63.77 22.25
C GLU A 1149 3.62 -62.50 22.70
N PHE A 1150 4.18 -61.74 21.74
CA PHE A 1150 4.81 -60.46 22.04
C PHE A 1150 3.83 -59.44 22.62
N ALA A 1151 2.65 -59.27 22.02
CA ALA A 1151 1.62 -58.36 22.53
C ALA A 1151 1.08 -58.79 23.90
N ASP A 1152 0.88 -60.10 24.11
CA ASP A 1152 0.41 -60.66 25.38
C ASP A 1152 1.46 -60.49 26.50
N SER A 1153 2.76 -60.60 26.18
CA SER A 1153 3.85 -60.29 27.13
C SER A 1153 3.88 -58.83 27.60
N LEU A 1154 3.26 -57.94 26.83
CA LEU A 1154 3.13 -56.50 27.12
C LEU A 1154 1.76 -56.11 27.66
N GLY A 1155 0.80 -57.04 27.72
CA GLY A 1155 -0.57 -56.78 28.14
C GLY A 1155 -1.35 -55.84 27.20
N ILE A 1156 -0.99 -55.76 25.92
CA ILE A 1156 -1.66 -54.94 24.90
C ILE A 1156 -2.44 -55.81 23.91
N PRO A 1157 -3.59 -55.38 23.36
CA PRO A 1157 -4.28 -56.17 22.34
C PRO A 1157 -3.50 -56.18 21.02
N PHE A 1158 -3.78 -57.19 20.21
CA PHE A 1158 -3.18 -57.40 18.89
C PHE A 1158 -4.25 -57.77 17.86
N LEU A 1159 -4.14 -57.19 16.66
CA LEU A 1159 -4.95 -57.50 15.49
C LEU A 1159 -4.08 -57.48 14.23
N GLU A 1160 -4.26 -58.47 13.35
CA GLU A 1160 -3.80 -58.37 11.96
C GLU A 1160 -4.88 -57.72 11.08
N THR A 1161 -4.46 -56.89 10.13
CA THR A 1161 -5.30 -56.03 9.30
C THR A 1161 -4.83 -55.99 7.85
N SER A 1162 -5.75 -55.72 6.93
CA SER A 1162 -5.42 -55.41 5.54
C SER A 1162 -6.10 -54.10 5.12
N ALA A 1163 -5.31 -53.06 4.91
CA ALA A 1163 -5.82 -51.83 4.28
C ALA A 1163 -6.33 -52.07 2.85
N LYS A 1164 -5.78 -53.08 2.14
CA LYS A 1164 -6.17 -53.43 0.76
C LYS A 1164 -7.60 -53.99 0.73
N ASN A 1165 -7.86 -55.03 1.51
CA ASN A 1165 -9.13 -55.78 1.51
C ASN A 1165 -10.10 -55.37 2.64
N ALA A 1166 -9.79 -54.30 3.37
CA ALA A 1166 -10.51 -53.79 4.55
C ALA A 1166 -10.57 -54.74 5.78
N SER A 1167 -9.97 -55.93 5.71
CA SER A 1167 -9.95 -56.93 6.78
C SER A 1167 -9.49 -56.34 8.12
N ASN A 1168 -10.35 -56.46 9.15
CA ASN A 1168 -10.14 -56.01 10.54
C ASN A 1168 -9.80 -54.52 10.74
N VAL A 1169 -9.79 -53.68 9.70
CA VAL A 1169 -9.42 -52.26 9.81
C VAL A 1169 -10.39 -51.52 10.74
N GLU A 1170 -11.69 -51.65 10.51
CA GLU A 1170 -12.72 -51.07 11.38
C GLU A 1170 -12.68 -51.66 12.80
N GLN A 1171 -12.43 -52.96 12.92
CA GLN A 1171 -12.31 -53.63 14.22
C GLN A 1171 -11.14 -53.07 15.06
N ALA A 1172 -10.01 -52.69 14.45
CA ALA A 1172 -8.87 -52.11 15.17
C ALA A 1172 -9.24 -50.77 15.82
N PHE A 1173 -9.81 -49.84 15.06
CA PHE A 1173 -10.21 -48.52 15.58
C PHE A 1173 -11.39 -48.62 16.58
N LEU A 1174 -12.36 -49.52 16.35
CA LEU A 1174 -13.45 -49.77 17.30
C LEU A 1174 -12.96 -50.39 18.61
N THR A 1175 -11.98 -51.30 18.56
CA THR A 1175 -11.38 -51.92 19.75
C THR A 1175 -10.65 -50.87 20.59
N MET A 1176 -9.84 -50.02 19.94
CA MET A 1176 -9.19 -48.88 20.61
C MET A 1176 -10.22 -47.93 21.25
N ALA A 1177 -11.27 -47.54 20.51
CA ALA A 1177 -12.32 -46.66 21.03
C ALA A 1177 -13.05 -47.27 22.24
N ARG A 1178 -13.31 -48.58 22.23
CA ARG A 1178 -13.96 -49.29 23.34
C ARG A 1178 -13.10 -49.29 24.60
N GLN A 1179 -11.82 -49.61 24.49
CA GLN A 1179 -10.92 -49.62 25.66
C GLN A 1179 -10.72 -48.22 26.26
N ILE A 1180 -10.70 -47.17 25.43
CA ILE A 1180 -10.64 -45.78 25.93
C ILE A 1180 -11.93 -45.43 26.69
N LYS A 1181 -13.10 -45.82 26.14
CA LYS A 1181 -14.41 -45.60 26.77
C LYS A 1181 -14.54 -46.34 28.10
N GLU A 1182 -14.12 -47.61 28.17
CA GLU A 1182 -14.12 -48.43 29.39
C GLU A 1182 -13.23 -47.81 30.49
N ARG A 1183 -12.01 -47.34 30.12
CA ARG A 1183 -11.10 -46.63 31.04
C ARG A 1183 -11.71 -45.31 31.54
N MET A 1184 -12.42 -44.56 30.69
CA MET A 1184 -13.11 -43.33 31.12
C MET A 1184 -14.33 -43.60 32.00
N GLY A 1185 -15.02 -44.73 31.81
CA GLY A 1185 -16.14 -45.15 32.65
C GLY A 1185 -15.74 -45.54 34.08
N THR A 1186 -14.56 -46.14 34.27
CA THR A 1186 -14.07 -46.55 35.60
C THR A 1186 -13.48 -45.39 36.41
N ALA A 1187 -12.95 -44.35 35.76
CA ALA A 1187 -12.36 -43.19 36.43
C ALA A 1187 -13.38 -42.33 37.23
N THR A 1188 -14.69 -42.49 37.02
CA THR A 1188 -15.74 -41.72 37.72
C THR A 1188 -16.26 -42.40 39.00
N VAL A 1189 -15.79 -43.61 39.33
CA VAL A 1189 -16.24 -44.36 40.52
C VAL A 1189 -15.05 -44.97 41.29
N ASN A 1190 -14.17 -44.10 41.83
CA ASN A 1190 -13.45 -44.26 43.11
C ASN A 1190 -12.29 -43.26 43.23
N ASN A 1191 -12.45 -42.20 44.04
CA ASN A 1191 -11.49 -41.76 45.08
C ASN A 1191 -11.79 -40.34 45.59
N LYS A 1192 -12.35 -40.26 46.80
CA LYS A 1192 -11.94 -39.24 47.79
C LYS A 1192 -10.90 -39.90 48.70
N PRO A 1193 -9.72 -39.31 48.88
CA PRO A 1193 -9.26 -39.02 50.23
C PRO A 1193 -8.67 -37.60 50.33
N THR A 1194 -9.08 -36.75 51.28
CA THR A 1194 -8.69 -36.72 52.70
C THR A 1194 -7.19 -36.55 52.93
N VAL A 1195 -6.80 -35.38 53.43
CA VAL A 1195 -5.42 -35.05 53.82
C VAL A 1195 -5.08 -35.69 55.17
N GLN A 1196 -3.91 -36.33 55.27
CA GLN A 1196 -3.25 -36.61 56.55
C GLN A 1196 -1.80 -36.11 56.49
N VAL A 1197 -1.36 -35.47 57.58
CA VAL A 1197 0.01 -34.96 57.75
C VAL A 1197 0.79 -35.95 58.62
N GLY A 1198 2.00 -36.32 58.18
CA GLY A 1198 2.93 -37.21 58.88
C GLY A 1198 4.34 -36.61 58.94
N GLN A 1199 5.09 -36.92 60.00
CA GLN A 1199 6.31 -36.22 60.40
C GLN A 1199 7.53 -36.49 59.49
N GLY A 1200 8.44 -35.52 59.41
CA GLY A 1200 9.73 -35.66 58.70
C GLY A 1200 10.92 -35.89 59.63
N GLN A 1201 12.02 -36.41 59.05
CA GLN A 1201 13.39 -36.32 59.56
C GLN A 1201 14.36 -36.14 58.38
N GLY A 1202 15.54 -35.54 58.63
CA GLY A 1202 16.53 -35.15 57.61
C GLY A 1202 17.27 -36.32 56.94
N VAL A 1203 18.28 -36.07 56.10
CA VAL A 1203 19.53 -35.42 56.50
C VAL A 1203 20.38 -34.90 55.31
N GLN A 1204 21.15 -33.83 55.59
CA GLN A 1204 22.33 -33.27 54.91
C GLN A 1204 22.24 -32.61 53.53
N SER A 1205 22.35 -31.29 53.60
CA SER A 1205 23.02 -30.39 52.66
C SER A 1205 24.42 -30.86 52.26
N ASN A 1206 24.82 -30.57 51.02
CA ASN A 1206 26.21 -30.20 50.73
C ASN A 1206 26.26 -28.96 49.82
N SER A 1207 27.16 -28.03 50.13
CA SER A 1207 27.20 -26.68 49.58
C SER A 1207 28.19 -26.53 48.43
N GLY A 1208 27.79 -25.87 47.34
CA GLY A 1208 28.67 -25.47 46.24
C GLY A 1208 28.02 -24.36 45.41
N SER A 1209 28.69 -23.22 45.29
CA SER A 1209 28.13 -21.98 44.72
C SER A 1209 28.48 -21.75 43.25
N SER A 1210 27.68 -20.91 42.60
CA SER A 1210 28.00 -20.07 41.42
C SER A 1210 27.90 -20.67 40.01
N CYS A 1211 27.03 -20.05 39.20
CA CYS A 1211 27.05 -19.79 37.74
C CYS A 1211 27.65 -20.85 36.78
N CYS A 1212 26.98 -21.24 35.71
CA CYS A 1212 26.29 -20.39 34.72
C CYS A 1212 24.98 -20.99 34.18
#